data_AF-A0A0E0NMN0-F1
#
_entry.id   AF-A0A0E0NMN0-F1
#
_cell.length_a   1.000
_cell.length_b   1.000
_cell.length_c   1.000
_cell.angle_alpha   90.00
_cell.angle_beta   90.00
_cell.angle_gamma   90.00
#
_symmetry.space_group_name_H-M   'P 1'
#
loop_
_entity.id
_entity.type
_entity.pdbx_description
1 polymer ?
#
loop_
_entity_poly.entity_id
_entity_poly.type
_entity_poly.pdbx_seq_one_letter_code
_entity_poly.pdbx_strand_id
1 'polypeptide(L)'
;MDDKATAFRFAWSQLRLPHPSPDDHPTLAIFLLSSSSSCSVAWRRSNWSVSLTMSSNFEANNNNGEKQLEEEVVCVTGAGGFIGSWVVKELLLRGYRVRGTARDPSKNAHLLALDGAGERLTLCRADVLDCESLRAAFAGCHGVFHVASPVSNDPNLVPIAVDGTRNVMNAGADMGVRRVVFTSSYGAVHMNPNRSPDTVLDETCWSDPKFCRQTDVYCYAKTMAEKAAEEEAAKRGVQLAVVLPCVTVGPILHPAINTSINHVVRYLTGAAPTYPNAVAAYVDVRDVARAHALVYERHDARGRYLCIGAVLHRAHLLQMLKELFPQYPVTSKCKDDGNPMVEPYKFSNQRLKDLGFEFTPMRKCLYDAVVCMQQKGHLPLVGTAVPDQNFRASTMSSNNSMEANNGDDEKKQEQVVCVTGAGGFIGSWVVKELLLRGYRVRGTARDPRKNAHLLDLEGAKERLTLCRADVLDFASLRAAFAGCHGVFHIASPVSKDPNLVPVAIEGTRNVMKAAADMGVRRVVFTSSYGAVHMNPNRSPDAVLDESCWSDPEFCQREDIYCYAKMMAEKTATEEASRRRLQLAVVVPCVTVGPILQPSVNFSCHHVVRYLTGAAATYPNAVAAYADVRDVARAHVLVYEHHGARGRYLCIGTVIHRAELLRMLKELFPQYPVTSKYMVKPYKFSNQRLRDLGLEFTPLRKSLHEAIECLQRKGHLPVVTLGITITITMSSISNDNNGDQKRQQQQQLVCVTGAGGFIGSWVVRELLLRGYRVRTTVRDPADRKNAHLLALEGAHERLSLRRADVLDFAGLLAAFAGCHGVFHVACPLSNRDPELMAVAVDGTRNVMNAAADMGVRRVVFTSSYGAVHMNPNRSPDAVLDESCWSDPEFCRQKDMYCYAKTMAEMAATEEAEKRGLELAVVVPSMTMGPMLQRALNLSSTHVANYLTGAKKSYPNAVAAYVDVRDVARAHALVYERHDARGRYLCIGAVLHRAQLLQMLMDLFPQYTIASKCDDKGKPMVKPYEFSNQRLKDLGLEFTPLRKSLYDAVMCMQRNGHLPVVLP
;
A
#
# COMPACT_ATOMS: atom_id res chain seq x y z
N MET A 1 -29.53 78.49 7.07
CA MET A 1 -30.67 77.61 7.39
C MET A 1 -30.62 76.45 6.40
N ASP A 2 -30.01 75.31 6.80
CA ASP A 2 -30.68 74.02 7.11
C ASP A 2 -31.84 73.56 6.19
N ASP A 3 -32.08 72.28 5.83
CA ASP A 3 -31.50 70.95 6.13
C ASP A 3 -32.14 69.82 5.27
N LYS A 4 -31.48 68.64 5.24
CA LYS A 4 -31.97 67.21 5.22
C LYS A 4 -32.73 66.47 4.08
N ALA A 5 -32.07 65.36 3.66
CA ALA A 5 -32.42 63.91 3.76
C ALA A 5 -33.37 63.12 2.76
N THR A 6 -32.73 62.18 2.03
CA THR A 6 -32.92 60.69 1.90
C THR A 6 -34.21 60.00 1.38
N ALA A 7 -34.06 59.12 0.34
CA ALA A 7 -34.28 57.64 0.32
C ALA A 7 -34.81 57.03 -1.02
N PHE A 8 -34.45 55.76 -1.26
CA PHE A 8 -34.19 55.09 -2.55
C PHE A 8 -35.33 54.20 -3.15
N ARG A 9 -35.18 53.83 -4.44
CA ARG A 9 -36.20 53.44 -5.45
C ARG A 9 -36.41 51.94 -5.77
N PHE A 10 -37.67 51.65 -6.13
CA PHE A 10 -38.31 50.60 -6.99
C PHE A 10 -37.98 50.80 -8.52
N ALA A 11 -38.32 49.98 -9.54
CA ALA A 11 -38.73 48.59 -9.78
C ALA A 11 -38.98 48.35 -11.31
N TRP A 12 -38.95 47.08 -11.73
CA TRP A 12 -39.74 46.33 -12.74
C TRP A 12 -40.30 46.96 -14.07
N SER A 13 -39.96 46.30 -15.22
CA SER A 13 -40.86 45.50 -16.11
C SER A 13 -40.97 45.80 -17.63
N GLN A 14 -40.98 44.69 -18.40
CA GLN A 14 -41.74 44.34 -19.64
C GLN A 14 -41.23 44.63 -21.10
N LEU A 15 -41.09 43.50 -21.83
CA LEU A 15 -41.49 43.16 -23.24
C LEU A 15 -40.70 43.59 -24.51
N ARG A 16 -40.30 42.52 -25.26
CA ARG A 16 -40.27 42.24 -26.73
C ARG A 16 -39.22 42.88 -27.68
N LEU A 17 -38.42 41.97 -28.31
CA LEU A 17 -37.84 41.81 -29.68
C LEU A 17 -37.59 43.05 -30.61
N PRO A 18 -36.70 43.02 -31.65
CA PRO A 18 -35.69 42.04 -32.12
C PRO A 18 -34.28 42.66 -32.46
N HIS A 19 -33.35 41.83 -32.99
CA HIS A 19 -32.06 42.22 -33.63
C HIS A 19 -32.24 43.09 -34.89
N PRO A 20 -31.23 43.90 -35.28
CA PRO A 20 -30.24 43.48 -36.31
C PRO A 20 -28.78 43.96 -36.06
N SER A 21 -27.84 43.39 -36.85
CA SER A 21 -26.45 43.83 -37.12
C SER A 21 -26.41 45.21 -37.85
N PRO A 22 -25.29 45.75 -38.38
CA PRO A 22 -23.87 45.32 -38.46
C PRO A 22 -22.88 46.47 -38.14
N ASP A 23 -21.58 46.27 -38.36
CA ASP A 23 -20.56 47.25 -38.78
C ASP A 23 -19.20 46.52 -38.78
N ASP A 24 -18.21 46.77 -39.63
CA ASP A 24 -18.13 47.10 -41.04
C ASP A 24 -16.62 47.01 -41.39
N HIS A 25 -16.30 46.67 -42.63
CA HIS A 25 -14.95 46.44 -43.18
C HIS A 25 -14.25 47.79 -43.57
N PRO A 26 -13.29 47.86 -44.53
CA PRO A 26 -11.85 47.53 -44.49
C PRO A 26 -10.98 48.71 -45.05
N THR A 27 -9.78 48.38 -45.57
CA THR A 27 -9.12 48.90 -46.82
C THR A 27 -7.78 49.67 -46.74
N LEU A 28 -6.75 49.04 -47.37
CA LEU A 28 -5.70 49.49 -48.32
C LEU A 28 -4.58 50.54 -48.01
N ALA A 29 -3.33 50.11 -48.35
CA ALA A 29 -2.26 50.80 -49.14
C ALA A 29 -1.55 52.05 -48.53
N ILE A 30 -0.26 52.42 -48.73
CA ILE A 30 0.85 52.12 -49.67
C ILE A 30 2.14 52.88 -49.19
N PHE A 31 3.36 52.32 -49.45
CA PHE A 31 4.70 52.96 -49.70
C PHE A 31 5.39 53.81 -48.57
N LEU A 32 6.71 53.97 -48.37
CA LEU A 32 8.00 53.66 -49.05
C LEU A 32 9.20 53.98 -48.10
N LEU A 33 10.38 53.34 -48.35
CA LEU A 33 11.79 53.81 -48.18
C LEU A 33 12.33 54.13 -46.76
N SER A 34 13.60 53.99 -46.39
CA SER A 34 14.82 53.33 -46.93
C SER A 34 15.98 53.50 -45.93
N SER A 35 17.03 52.67 -46.06
CA SER A 35 18.44 52.86 -45.65
C SER A 35 18.78 53.01 -44.14
N SER A 36 19.88 52.52 -43.58
CA SER A 36 21.00 51.69 -44.04
C SER A 36 21.94 51.36 -42.85
N SER A 37 22.67 50.25 -42.98
CA SER A 37 24.11 50.08 -42.63
C SER A 37 24.61 50.24 -41.17
N SER A 38 24.96 49.08 -40.60
CA SER A 38 26.30 48.67 -40.08
C SER A 38 26.97 49.30 -38.83
N CYS A 39 27.64 48.38 -38.12
CA CYS A 39 28.85 48.48 -37.30
C CYS A 39 28.75 48.77 -35.79
N SER A 40 29.18 47.73 -35.06
CA SER A 40 29.86 47.65 -33.76
C SER A 40 30.57 48.91 -33.23
N VAL A 41 30.58 49.08 -31.90
CA VAL A 41 31.77 49.08 -31.01
C VAL A 41 31.34 49.27 -29.53
N ALA A 42 32.15 48.72 -28.64
CA ALA A 42 31.96 48.51 -27.21
C ALA A 42 32.42 49.67 -26.29
N TRP A 43 32.34 49.40 -24.96
CA TRP A 43 32.87 50.09 -23.76
C TRP A 43 31.87 50.98 -23.01
N ARG A 44 31.33 50.57 -21.84
CA ARG A 44 31.88 50.37 -20.46
C ARG A 44 31.80 51.63 -19.59
N ARG A 45 30.99 51.48 -18.52
CA ARG A 45 31.12 51.94 -17.12
C ARG A 45 31.48 53.42 -16.84
N SER A 46 30.60 54.08 -16.08
CA SER A 46 30.87 54.44 -14.66
C SER A 46 29.65 55.03 -13.94
N ASN A 47 29.65 54.82 -12.62
CA ASN A 47 28.64 55.16 -11.62
C ASN A 47 28.39 56.68 -11.47
N TRP A 48 27.30 57.08 -10.81
CA TRP A 48 27.30 57.72 -9.47
C TRP A 48 25.84 57.93 -9.00
N SER A 49 25.66 57.85 -7.68
CA SER A 49 24.43 57.69 -6.90
C SER A 49 23.96 59.00 -6.25
N VAL A 50 22.64 59.26 -6.14
CA VAL A 50 21.98 59.91 -4.98
C VAL A 50 20.52 59.44 -4.88
N SER A 51 20.10 59.09 -3.66
CA SER A 51 18.76 58.62 -3.29
C SER A 51 17.72 59.73 -3.16
N LEU A 52 16.46 59.45 -3.50
CA LEU A 52 15.30 59.98 -2.76
C LEU A 52 14.13 58.98 -2.85
N THR A 53 13.71 58.47 -1.70
CA THR A 53 12.53 57.64 -1.49
C THR A 53 11.26 58.48 -1.44
N MET A 54 10.19 58.06 -2.12
CA MET A 54 8.88 57.77 -1.49
C MET A 54 7.90 57.12 -2.48
N SER A 55 7.57 55.85 -2.18
CA SER A 55 6.24 55.22 -2.23
C SER A 55 5.25 55.62 -3.32
N SER A 56 4.99 54.73 -4.28
CA SER A 56 3.83 53.82 -4.24
C SER A 56 3.63 53.12 -5.59
N ASN A 57 3.20 51.86 -5.50
CA ASN A 57 2.51 51.06 -6.51
C ASN A 57 3.27 50.56 -7.74
N PHE A 58 3.41 49.22 -7.74
CA PHE A 58 3.24 48.34 -8.89
C PHE A 58 4.05 48.69 -10.14
N GLU A 59 5.28 48.17 -10.20
CA GLU A 59 5.80 47.36 -11.30
C GLU A 59 7.31 47.13 -11.11
N ALA A 60 7.73 45.87 -10.95
CA ALA A 60 8.85 45.27 -11.67
C ALA A 60 9.18 43.88 -11.10
N ASN A 61 9.31 42.93 -12.04
CA ASN A 61 10.21 41.79 -12.05
C ASN A 61 10.37 40.94 -10.78
N ASN A 62 10.05 39.65 -10.94
CA ASN A 62 11.04 38.65 -10.58
C ASN A 62 11.22 37.67 -11.74
N ASN A 63 12.32 37.88 -12.46
CA ASN A 63 13.18 36.78 -12.88
C ASN A 63 13.24 35.77 -11.73
N ASN A 64 12.70 34.59 -11.94
CA ASN A 64 13.33 33.38 -11.45
C ASN A 64 13.31 32.43 -12.62
N GLY A 65 14.50 32.28 -13.22
CA GLY A 65 14.75 31.27 -14.20
C GLY A 65 14.27 29.91 -13.71
N GLU A 66 13.96 29.06 -14.66
CA GLU A 66 13.89 27.62 -14.46
C GLU A 66 15.18 27.20 -13.72
N LYS A 67 15.10 27.11 -12.39
CA LYS A 67 16.08 26.35 -11.64
C LYS A 67 15.91 24.92 -12.16
N GLN A 68 16.90 24.44 -12.90
CA GLN A 68 17.27 23.04 -12.82
C GLN A 68 17.23 22.69 -11.32
N LEU A 69 16.28 21.87 -10.91
CA LEU A 69 16.23 21.34 -9.56
C LEU A 69 17.45 20.45 -9.41
N GLU A 70 18.56 21.02 -8.96
CA GLU A 70 19.64 20.27 -8.33
C GLU A 70 19.00 19.40 -7.26
N GLU A 71 19.26 18.08 -7.27
CA GLU A 71 18.74 17.14 -6.28
C GLU A 71 19.21 17.56 -4.87
N GLU A 72 18.40 18.33 -4.12
CA GLU A 72 18.79 18.84 -2.81
C GLU A 72 19.04 17.68 -1.83
N VAL A 73 20.26 17.60 -1.34
CA VAL A 73 20.66 16.68 -0.27
C VAL A 73 20.31 17.27 1.08
N VAL A 74 19.62 16.52 1.93
CA VAL A 74 19.30 16.91 3.31
C VAL A 74 19.77 15.83 4.29
N CYS A 75 20.18 16.23 5.49
CA CYS A 75 20.61 15.31 6.53
C CYS A 75 19.55 15.21 7.64
N VAL A 76 19.25 14.00 8.12
CA VAL A 76 18.36 13.78 9.27
C VAL A 76 19.16 13.16 10.40
N THR A 77 19.32 13.89 11.51
CA THR A 77 20.00 13.32 12.68
C THR A 77 19.04 12.42 13.46
N GLY A 78 19.52 11.27 13.94
CA GLY A 78 18.65 10.34 14.67
C GLY A 78 17.60 9.67 13.77
N ALA A 79 17.98 9.44 12.51
CA ALA A 79 17.12 8.90 11.45
C ALA A 79 16.43 7.58 11.83
N GLY A 80 17.08 6.76 12.65
CA GLY A 80 16.54 5.47 13.12
C GLY A 80 15.45 5.54 14.18
N GLY A 81 15.20 6.73 14.74
CA GLY A 81 14.23 6.93 15.82
C GLY A 81 12.79 6.97 15.34
N PHE A 82 11.85 7.08 16.28
CA PHE A 82 10.42 7.09 15.96
C PHE A 82 10.03 8.26 15.04
N ILE A 83 10.28 9.51 15.44
CA ILE A 83 10.03 10.68 14.59
C ILE A 83 11.01 10.72 13.41
N GLY A 84 12.29 10.42 13.64
CA GLY A 84 13.34 10.48 12.62
C GLY A 84 13.03 9.59 11.41
N SER A 85 12.55 8.37 11.63
CA SER A 85 12.23 7.44 10.53
C SER A 85 11.05 7.92 9.68
N TRP A 86 10.08 8.61 10.29
CA TRP A 86 8.98 9.24 9.57
C TRP A 86 9.41 10.51 8.83
N VAL A 87 10.33 11.31 9.40
CA VAL A 87 10.93 12.46 8.71
C VAL A 87 11.72 11.99 7.48
N VAL A 88 12.53 10.93 7.62
CA VAL A 88 13.23 10.30 6.47
C VAL A 88 12.22 9.85 5.42
N LYS A 89 11.15 9.14 5.84
CA LYS A 89 10.11 8.69 4.92
C LYS A 89 9.45 9.86 4.19
N GLU A 90 9.06 10.91 4.90
CA GLU A 90 8.42 12.10 4.32
C GLU A 90 9.33 12.82 3.33
N LEU A 91 10.62 12.97 3.65
CA LEU A 91 11.60 13.61 2.77
C LEU A 91 11.87 12.76 1.52
N LEU A 92 11.96 11.43 1.67
CA LEU A 92 12.04 10.52 0.52
C LEU A 92 10.78 10.61 -0.36
N LEU A 93 9.58 10.67 0.22
CA LEU A 93 8.34 10.86 -0.54
C LEU A 93 8.32 12.18 -1.32
N ARG A 94 8.98 13.22 -0.79
CA ARG A 94 9.09 14.55 -1.42
C ARG A 94 10.23 14.69 -2.43
N GLY A 95 10.97 13.62 -2.71
CA GLY A 95 12.02 13.63 -3.73
C GLY A 95 13.43 13.99 -3.23
N TYR A 96 13.61 14.31 -1.94
CA TYR A 96 14.94 14.66 -1.41
C TYR A 96 15.90 13.47 -1.42
N ARG A 97 17.20 13.76 -1.59
CA ARG A 97 18.27 12.82 -1.21
C ARG A 97 18.50 12.97 0.28
N VAL A 98 18.34 11.89 1.03
CA VAL A 98 18.40 11.91 2.49
C VAL A 98 19.68 11.24 2.96
N ARG A 99 20.45 11.94 3.78
CA ARG A 99 21.53 11.36 4.58
C ARG A 99 21.03 11.14 5.99
N GLY A 100 20.74 9.90 6.36
CA GLY A 100 20.25 9.56 7.69
C GLY A 100 21.41 9.25 8.63
N THR A 101 21.53 9.93 9.76
CA THR A 101 22.58 9.61 10.74
C THR A 101 22.07 8.75 11.89
N ALA A 102 22.91 7.80 12.31
CA ALA A 102 22.72 7.00 13.51
C ALA A 102 24.08 6.63 14.10
N ARG A 103 24.14 6.36 15.41
CA ARG A 103 25.38 5.90 16.06
C ARG A 103 25.84 4.53 15.54
N ASP A 104 24.88 3.70 15.16
CA ASP A 104 25.08 2.38 14.58
C ASP A 104 24.13 2.20 13.37
N PRO A 105 24.57 2.58 12.16
CA PRO A 105 23.76 2.45 10.94
C PRO A 105 23.23 1.04 10.67
N SER A 106 23.96 -0.01 11.08
CA SER A 106 23.60 -1.41 10.81
C SER A 106 22.27 -1.82 11.43
N LYS A 107 21.88 -1.19 12.55
CA LYS A 107 20.61 -1.42 13.27
C LYS A 107 19.40 -0.74 12.62
N ASN A 108 19.59 -0.01 11.51
CA ASN A 108 18.56 0.80 10.88
C ASN A 108 18.10 0.24 9.53
N ALA A 109 18.16 -1.08 9.35
CA ALA A 109 17.67 -1.77 8.15
C ALA A 109 16.21 -1.44 7.80
N HIS A 110 15.38 -1.08 8.79
CA HIS A 110 14.01 -0.64 8.59
C HIS A 110 13.89 0.64 7.74
N LEU A 111 14.93 1.49 7.68
CA LEU A 111 14.96 2.68 6.82
C LEU A 111 15.29 2.32 5.36
N LEU A 112 16.11 1.29 5.13
CA LEU A 112 16.45 0.81 3.79
C LEU A 112 15.25 0.13 3.10
N ALA A 113 14.27 -0.32 3.89
CA ALA A 113 13.00 -0.86 3.40
C ALA A 113 11.97 0.22 3.01
N LEU A 114 12.28 1.51 3.16
CA LEU A 114 11.39 2.60 2.77
C LEU A 114 11.43 2.82 1.25
N ASP A 115 10.29 3.18 0.68
CA ASP A 115 10.19 3.50 -0.75
C ASP A 115 11.14 4.66 -1.11
N GLY A 116 11.95 4.48 -2.14
CA GLY A 116 12.98 5.44 -2.58
C GLY A 116 14.29 5.41 -1.78
N ALA A 117 14.40 4.59 -0.73
CA ALA A 117 15.62 4.53 0.09
C ALA A 117 16.84 3.99 -0.69
N GLY A 118 16.67 2.96 -1.51
CA GLY A 118 17.79 2.36 -2.26
C GLY A 118 18.51 3.33 -3.22
N GLU A 119 17.81 4.37 -3.68
CA GLU A 119 18.36 5.37 -4.61
C GLU A 119 18.82 6.65 -3.90
N ARG A 120 18.08 7.06 -2.85
CA ARG A 120 18.16 8.40 -2.28
C ARG A 120 18.47 8.43 -0.79
N LEU A 121 18.53 7.29 -0.09
CA LEU A 121 18.95 7.24 1.31
C LEU A 121 20.38 6.75 1.44
N THR A 122 21.22 7.52 2.14
CA THR A 122 22.53 7.06 2.61
C THR A 122 22.55 7.09 4.12
N LEU A 123 22.94 5.99 4.76
CA LEU A 123 23.08 5.94 6.21
C LEU A 123 24.53 6.22 6.61
N CYS A 124 24.72 7.18 7.50
CA CYS A 124 26.04 7.58 7.99
C CYS A 124 26.15 7.34 9.49
N ARG A 125 27.32 6.89 9.94
CA ARG A 125 27.64 6.88 11.36
C ARG A 125 27.93 8.32 11.80
N ALA A 126 27.17 8.83 12.75
CA ALA A 126 27.47 10.10 13.40
C ALA A 126 26.94 10.12 14.84
N ASP A 127 27.65 10.86 15.69
CA ASP A 127 27.24 11.16 17.06
C ASP A 127 27.08 12.69 17.21
N VAL A 128 26.03 13.14 17.89
CA VAL A 128 25.78 14.58 18.10
C VAL A 128 26.85 15.24 18.98
N LEU A 129 27.58 14.45 19.76
CA LEU A 129 28.70 14.93 20.55
C LEU A 129 30.04 14.92 19.79
N ASP A 130 30.06 14.37 18.58
CA ASP A 130 31.25 14.31 17.73
C ASP A 130 31.08 15.25 16.51
N CYS A 131 31.65 16.45 16.65
CA CYS A 131 31.60 17.50 15.62
C CYS A 131 32.20 17.08 14.28
N GLU A 132 33.24 16.24 14.26
CA GLU A 132 33.84 15.80 13.00
C GLU A 132 32.89 14.85 12.27
N SER A 133 32.26 13.92 12.99
CA SER A 133 31.25 13.04 12.42
C SER A 133 30.04 13.80 11.88
N LEU A 134 29.63 14.89 12.55
CA LEU A 134 28.56 15.78 12.09
C LEU A 134 28.96 16.55 10.84
N ARG A 135 30.18 17.12 10.78
CA ARG A 135 30.67 17.80 9.57
C ARG A 135 30.74 16.86 8.38
N ALA A 136 31.26 15.65 8.58
CA ALA A 136 31.28 14.61 7.54
C ALA A 136 29.85 14.27 7.06
N ALA A 137 28.90 14.16 8.00
CA ALA A 137 27.50 13.94 7.66
C ALA A 137 26.84 15.16 6.98
N PHE A 138 27.24 16.39 7.27
CA PHE A 138 26.62 17.60 6.71
C PHE A 138 27.29 18.09 5.43
N ALA A 139 28.47 17.58 5.08
CA ALA A 139 29.18 17.94 3.87
C ALA A 139 28.31 17.75 2.61
N GLY A 140 28.05 18.84 1.89
CA GLY A 140 27.20 18.88 0.70
C GLY A 140 25.69 18.86 0.97
N CYS A 141 25.24 18.96 2.23
CA CYS A 141 23.82 19.03 2.57
C CYS A 141 23.31 20.48 2.53
N HIS A 142 22.13 20.67 1.95
CA HIS A 142 21.43 21.95 1.87
C HIS A 142 20.59 22.24 3.12
N GLY A 143 20.19 21.18 3.83
CA GLY A 143 19.34 21.25 5.01
C GLY A 143 19.69 20.19 6.03
N VAL A 144 19.43 20.48 7.30
CA VAL A 144 19.55 19.52 8.40
C VAL A 144 18.26 19.47 9.20
N PHE A 145 17.74 18.27 9.42
CA PHE A 145 16.64 17.98 10.33
C PHE A 145 17.23 17.40 11.61
N HIS A 146 17.32 18.23 12.65
CA HIS A 146 17.88 17.82 13.93
C HIS A 146 16.80 17.17 14.79
N VAL A 147 16.68 15.84 14.69
CA VAL A 147 15.71 15.01 15.45
C VAL A 147 16.39 14.23 16.58
N ALA A 148 17.71 14.02 16.49
CA ALA A 148 18.49 13.26 17.48
C ALA A 148 18.47 13.93 18.86
N SER A 149 17.66 13.39 19.76
CA SER A 149 17.62 13.78 21.15
C SER A 149 17.07 12.61 21.97
N PRO A 150 17.72 12.19 23.07
CA PRO A 150 17.19 11.12 23.90
C PRO A 150 15.89 11.55 24.58
N VAL A 151 15.00 10.60 24.83
CA VAL A 151 13.84 10.78 25.72
C VAL A 151 14.12 9.96 26.97
N SER A 152 14.58 10.62 28.03
CA SER A 152 15.02 9.98 29.28
C SER A 152 14.79 10.91 30.46
N ASN A 153 14.67 10.32 31.66
CA ASN A 153 14.71 11.07 32.93
C ASN A 153 16.13 11.09 33.53
N ASP A 154 17.13 10.64 32.77
CA ASP A 154 18.53 10.68 33.17
C ASP A 154 19.05 12.14 33.18
N PRO A 155 19.64 12.62 34.29
CA PRO A 155 20.30 13.93 34.32
C PRO A 155 21.36 14.14 33.23
N ASN A 156 22.02 13.07 32.78
CA ASN A 156 22.99 13.11 31.68
C ASN A 156 22.35 13.45 30.32
N LEU A 157 21.02 13.51 30.23
CA LEU A 157 20.30 14.01 29.06
C LEU A 157 20.65 15.46 28.74
N VAL A 158 20.84 16.31 29.76
CA VAL A 158 20.96 17.76 29.55
C VAL A 158 22.18 18.09 28.69
N PRO A 159 23.41 17.64 29.01
CA PRO A 159 24.57 17.90 28.15
C PRO A 159 24.38 17.33 26.74
N ILE A 160 23.87 16.10 26.61
CA ILE A 160 23.65 15.47 25.29
C ILE A 160 22.68 16.30 24.43
N ALA A 161 21.58 16.77 25.02
CA ALA A 161 20.57 17.56 24.31
C ALA A 161 21.07 18.96 23.98
N VAL A 162 21.73 19.64 24.92
CA VAL A 162 22.18 21.03 24.76
C VAL A 162 23.44 21.10 23.89
N ASP A 163 24.50 20.38 24.26
CA ASP A 163 25.77 20.42 23.56
C ASP A 163 25.65 19.75 22.19
N GLY A 164 24.90 18.65 22.10
CA GLY A 164 24.58 18.03 20.81
C GLY A 164 23.85 18.98 19.86
N THR A 165 22.92 19.79 20.38
CA THR A 165 22.23 20.81 19.58
C THR A 165 23.18 21.92 19.14
N ARG A 166 24.05 22.43 20.04
CA ARG A 166 25.08 23.42 19.67
C ARG A 166 26.00 22.88 18.59
N ASN A 167 26.45 21.64 18.73
CA ASN A 167 27.33 20.98 17.76
C ASN A 167 26.66 20.85 16.39
N VAL A 168 25.36 20.51 16.34
CA VAL A 168 24.62 20.44 15.08
C VAL A 168 24.49 21.82 14.42
N MET A 169 24.20 22.89 15.19
CA MET A 169 24.17 24.25 14.65
C MET A 169 25.53 24.69 14.13
N ASN A 170 26.60 24.44 14.90
CA ASN A 170 27.96 24.80 14.53
C ASN A 170 28.46 24.02 13.31
N ALA A 171 28.27 22.71 13.26
CA ALA A 171 28.63 21.89 12.11
C ALA A 171 27.80 22.25 10.87
N GLY A 172 26.52 22.58 11.05
CA GLY A 172 25.67 23.08 9.97
C GLY A 172 26.21 24.38 9.39
N ALA A 173 26.58 25.33 10.25
CA ALA A 173 27.22 26.59 9.84
C ALA A 173 28.57 26.35 9.12
N ASP A 174 29.43 25.49 9.70
CA ASP A 174 30.74 25.17 9.14
C ASP A 174 30.63 24.59 7.72
N MET A 175 29.61 23.77 7.46
CA MET A 175 29.38 23.11 6.17
C MET A 175 28.46 23.89 5.22
N GLY A 176 28.05 25.11 5.57
CA GLY A 176 27.22 25.96 4.72
C GLY A 176 25.77 25.49 4.57
N VAL A 177 25.23 24.76 5.56
CA VAL A 177 23.83 24.34 5.57
C VAL A 177 22.92 25.58 5.62
N ARG A 178 21.99 25.67 4.66
CA ARG A 178 21.10 26.84 4.52
C ARG A 178 20.13 26.97 5.68
N ARG A 179 19.59 25.84 6.14
CA ARG A 179 18.52 25.79 7.13
C ARG A 179 18.58 24.53 7.99
N VAL A 180 18.39 24.74 9.29
CA VAL A 180 18.19 23.66 10.27
C VAL A 180 16.73 23.67 10.72
N VAL A 181 16.07 22.52 10.60
CA VAL A 181 14.77 22.25 11.23
C VAL A 181 15.01 21.46 12.50
N PHE A 182 14.72 22.05 13.65
CA PHE A 182 14.96 21.46 14.95
C PHE A 182 13.68 20.84 15.55
N THR A 183 13.76 19.59 15.99
CA THR A 183 12.68 18.94 16.76
C THR A 183 12.84 19.25 18.26
N SER A 184 12.14 20.29 18.71
CA SER A 184 11.99 20.58 20.13
C SER A 184 10.85 19.74 20.74
N SER A 185 10.11 20.29 21.69
CA SER A 185 9.04 19.61 22.42
C SER A 185 8.06 20.62 22.97
N TYR A 186 6.78 20.25 23.03
CA TYR A 186 5.77 20.95 23.84
C TYR A 186 6.21 21.15 25.31
N GLY A 187 7.12 20.30 25.81
CA GLY A 187 7.80 20.47 27.10
C GLY A 187 8.55 21.80 27.27
N ALA A 188 8.94 22.47 26.19
CA ALA A 188 9.58 23.79 26.21
C ALA A 188 8.58 24.97 26.26
N VAL A 189 7.28 24.67 26.24
CA VAL A 189 6.20 25.68 26.14
C VAL A 189 5.37 25.78 27.42
N HIS A 190 5.01 24.65 28.02
CA HIS A 190 3.89 24.61 28.97
C HIS A 190 4.23 24.59 30.46
N MET A 191 5.44 24.18 30.83
CA MET A 191 5.83 23.96 32.23
C MET A 191 6.24 25.29 32.89
N ASN A 192 5.26 26.13 33.18
CA ASN A 192 5.48 27.43 33.84
C ASN A 192 4.47 27.62 34.98
N PRO A 193 4.92 27.60 36.26
CA PRO A 193 4.03 27.67 37.41
C PRO A 193 3.41 29.05 37.61
N ASN A 194 3.96 30.10 36.98
CA ASN A 194 3.48 31.46 37.09
C ASN A 194 2.45 31.81 36.01
N ARG A 195 2.09 30.84 35.16
CA ARG A 195 1.16 31.05 34.04
C ARG A 195 -0.27 30.79 34.47
N SER A 196 -1.18 31.69 34.07
CA SER A 196 -2.61 31.48 34.28
C SER A 196 -3.09 30.22 33.54
N PRO A 197 -3.94 29.38 34.15
CA PRO A 197 -4.58 28.24 33.49
C PRO A 197 -5.39 28.63 32.24
N ASP A 198 -5.89 29.87 32.17
CA ASP A 198 -6.69 30.38 31.04
C ASP A 198 -5.86 30.86 29.85
N THR A 199 -4.53 30.97 30.01
CA THR A 199 -3.64 31.41 28.93
C THR A 199 -3.65 30.41 27.78
N VAL A 200 -3.93 30.89 26.57
CA VAL A 200 -3.78 30.10 25.34
C VAL A 200 -2.29 29.86 25.10
N LEU A 201 -1.87 28.59 25.07
CA LEU A 201 -0.49 28.22 24.76
C LEU A 201 -0.23 28.37 23.25
N ASP A 202 0.67 29.26 22.87
CA ASP A 202 1.10 29.49 21.49
C ASP A 202 2.64 29.41 21.36
N GLU A 203 3.17 29.75 20.19
CA GLU A 203 4.61 29.69 19.92
C GLU A 203 5.45 30.74 20.70
N THR A 204 4.84 31.74 21.33
CA THR A 204 5.54 32.76 22.15
C THR A 204 5.80 32.28 23.58
N CYS A 205 5.12 31.21 23.98
CA CYS A 205 5.07 30.72 25.33
C CYS A 205 6.30 29.87 25.69
N TRP A 206 6.90 30.09 26.87
CA TRP A 206 8.05 29.32 27.35
C TRP A 206 7.81 28.64 28.70
N SER A 207 8.37 27.44 28.84
CA SER A 207 8.53 26.77 30.12
C SER A 207 9.56 27.49 30.99
N ASP A 208 9.34 27.51 32.30
CA ASP A 208 10.28 28.08 33.26
C ASP A 208 11.43 27.11 33.53
N PRO A 209 12.69 27.46 33.22
CA PRO A 209 13.81 26.53 33.38
C PRO A 209 14.08 26.11 34.82
N LYS A 210 13.82 26.98 35.81
CA LYS A 210 14.04 26.64 37.23
C LYS A 210 13.03 25.59 37.69
N PHE A 211 11.76 25.79 37.35
CA PHE A 211 10.68 24.86 37.64
C PHE A 211 10.87 23.53 36.92
N CYS A 212 11.20 23.55 35.62
CA CYS A 212 11.46 22.32 34.87
C CYS A 212 12.62 21.52 35.47
N ARG A 213 13.71 22.18 35.87
CA ARG A 213 14.88 21.49 36.46
C ARG A 213 14.50 20.72 37.73
N GLN A 214 13.50 21.19 38.47
CA GLN A 214 13.04 20.57 39.71
C GLN A 214 11.95 19.50 39.49
N THR A 215 11.19 19.57 38.40
CA THR A 215 9.98 18.77 38.19
C THR A 215 10.09 17.76 37.04
N ASP A 216 10.74 18.13 35.94
CA ASP A 216 10.86 17.31 34.73
C ASP A 216 12.15 17.68 33.97
N VAL A 217 13.18 16.84 34.15
CA VAL A 217 14.51 17.04 33.55
C VAL A 217 14.47 17.02 32.02
N TYR A 218 13.53 16.32 31.41
CA TYR A 218 13.36 16.28 29.95
C TYR A 218 12.82 17.62 29.43
N CYS A 219 11.82 18.19 30.10
CA CYS A 219 11.32 19.53 29.77
C CYS A 219 12.40 20.59 29.96
N TYR A 220 13.22 20.47 31.01
CA TYR A 220 14.38 21.35 31.21
C TYR A 220 15.40 21.21 30.07
N ALA A 221 15.81 19.98 29.73
CA ALA A 221 16.76 19.72 28.65
C ALA A 221 16.28 20.27 27.30
N LYS A 222 15.00 20.04 26.94
CA LYS A 222 14.42 20.55 25.69
C LYS A 222 14.33 22.08 25.66
N THR A 223 13.96 22.70 26.79
CA THR A 223 13.93 24.18 26.91
C THR A 223 15.33 24.77 26.71
N MET A 224 16.35 24.19 27.34
CA MET A 224 17.72 24.68 27.22
C MET A 224 18.34 24.39 25.84
N ALA A 225 18.05 23.24 25.25
CA ALA A 225 18.50 22.89 23.90
C ALA A 225 17.92 23.83 22.85
N GLU A 226 16.65 24.20 22.99
CA GLU A 226 16.00 25.16 22.08
C GLU A 226 16.60 26.56 22.19
N LYS A 227 16.87 27.04 23.42
CA LYS A 227 17.57 28.32 23.62
C LYS A 227 18.99 28.29 23.05
N ALA A 228 19.71 27.19 23.21
CA ALA A 228 21.04 27.02 22.63
C ALA A 228 21.01 26.98 21.09
N ALA A 229 20.00 26.34 20.51
CA ALA A 229 19.74 26.36 19.07
C ALA A 229 19.53 27.79 18.55
N GLU A 230 18.64 28.56 19.20
CA GLU A 230 18.37 29.95 18.82
C GLU A 230 19.60 30.84 18.94
N GLU A 231 20.34 30.72 20.05
CA GLU A 231 21.58 31.47 20.29
C GLU A 231 22.66 31.17 19.24
N GLU A 232 22.97 29.90 19.00
CA GLU A 232 24.01 29.52 18.03
C GLU A 232 23.58 29.82 16.58
N ALA A 233 22.30 29.60 16.24
CA ALA A 233 21.79 29.94 14.92
C ALA A 233 21.91 31.45 14.64
N ALA A 234 21.55 32.29 15.62
CA ALA A 234 21.70 33.74 15.50
C ALA A 234 23.17 34.17 15.40
N LYS A 235 24.04 33.60 16.24
CA LYS A 235 25.48 33.89 16.27
C LYS A 235 26.19 33.49 14.97
N ARG A 236 25.79 32.38 14.37
CA ARG A 236 26.44 31.79 13.19
C ARG A 236 25.71 32.09 11.87
N GLY A 237 24.56 32.76 11.92
CA GLY A 237 23.77 33.11 10.72
C GLY A 237 23.04 31.93 10.06
N VAL A 238 22.71 30.88 10.81
CA VAL A 238 21.99 29.70 10.29
C VAL A 238 20.48 29.95 10.37
N GLN A 239 19.72 29.67 9.30
CA GLN A 239 18.26 29.78 9.37
C GLN A 239 17.68 28.64 10.23
N LEU A 240 16.90 28.99 11.24
CA LEU A 240 16.31 28.04 12.17
C LEU A 240 14.77 28.05 12.10
N ALA A 241 14.20 26.86 11.92
CA ALA A 241 12.79 26.58 12.19
C ALA A 241 12.68 25.50 13.26
N VAL A 242 11.77 25.67 14.21
CA VAL A 242 11.61 24.76 15.36
C VAL A 242 10.21 24.17 15.32
N VAL A 243 10.12 22.84 15.25
CA VAL A 243 8.85 22.11 15.36
C VAL A 243 8.73 21.56 16.78
N LEU A 244 7.60 21.84 17.44
CA LEU A 244 7.36 21.49 18.84
C LEU A 244 6.25 20.42 18.94
N PRO A 245 6.58 19.13 18.75
CA PRO A 245 5.62 18.05 18.91
C PRO A 245 5.30 17.79 20.40
N CYS A 246 4.12 17.21 20.64
CA CYS A 246 3.69 16.70 21.94
C CYS A 246 3.76 15.17 21.98
N VAL A 247 2.96 14.49 22.82
CA VAL A 247 2.94 13.02 22.88
C VAL A 247 2.60 12.49 21.49
N THR A 248 3.62 11.96 20.83
CA THR A 248 3.52 11.57 19.42
C THR A 248 3.04 10.14 19.34
N VAL A 249 1.92 9.93 18.66
CA VAL A 249 1.25 8.63 18.51
C VAL A 249 1.12 8.32 17.02
N GLY A 250 1.10 7.05 16.64
CA GLY A 250 0.91 6.64 15.24
C GLY A 250 1.65 5.33 14.92
N PRO A 251 1.63 4.90 13.65
CA PRO A 251 2.26 3.64 13.26
C PRO A 251 3.78 3.67 13.45
N ILE A 252 4.34 2.54 13.87
CA ILE A 252 5.76 2.40 14.21
C ILE A 252 6.52 1.86 12.99
N LEU A 253 7.48 2.62 12.44
CA LEU A 253 8.35 2.11 11.35
C LEU A 253 9.50 1.25 11.90
N HIS A 254 10.20 1.75 12.92
CA HIS A 254 11.26 1.03 13.64
C HIS A 254 10.72 -0.17 14.44
N PRO A 255 11.58 -1.12 14.89
CA PRO A 255 11.15 -2.39 15.47
C PRO A 255 10.79 -2.36 16.97
N ALA A 256 11.03 -1.24 17.68
CA ALA A 256 10.88 -1.16 19.13
C ALA A 256 9.68 -0.28 19.53
N ILE A 257 9.11 -0.56 20.71
CA ILE A 257 8.13 0.31 21.35
C ILE A 257 8.87 1.47 22.03
N ASN A 258 8.51 2.71 21.70
CA ASN A 258 9.06 3.91 22.34
C ASN A 258 8.19 4.39 23.51
N THR A 259 8.67 5.36 24.28
CA THR A 259 8.00 5.92 25.46
C THR A 259 6.57 6.43 25.18
N SER A 260 6.37 7.14 24.07
CA SER A 260 5.05 7.70 23.70
C SER A 260 4.04 6.62 23.32
N ILE A 261 4.49 5.57 22.65
CA ILE A 261 3.61 4.43 22.32
C ILE A 261 3.37 3.55 23.55
N ASN A 262 4.40 3.31 24.37
CA ASN A 262 4.25 2.59 25.63
C ASN A 262 3.24 3.27 26.56
N HIS A 263 3.18 4.61 26.51
CA HIS A 263 2.18 5.38 27.24
C HIS A 263 0.73 5.02 26.84
N VAL A 264 0.45 4.73 25.57
CA VAL A 264 -0.85 4.24 25.10
C VAL A 264 -1.05 2.77 25.46
N VAL A 265 -0.03 1.93 25.22
CA VAL A 265 -0.08 0.47 25.44
C VAL A 265 -0.40 0.12 26.89
N ARG A 266 0.26 0.75 27.88
CA ARG A 266 0.05 0.43 29.30
C ARG A 266 -1.40 0.64 29.75
N TYR A 267 -2.08 1.59 29.15
CA TYR A 267 -3.47 1.94 29.46
C TYR A 267 -4.44 1.07 28.68
N LEU A 268 -4.15 0.82 27.41
CA LEU A 268 -4.94 -0.09 26.57
C LEU A 268 -4.97 -1.50 27.16
N THR A 269 -3.82 -2.01 27.60
CA THR A 269 -3.65 -3.37 28.13
C THR A 269 -3.98 -3.52 29.61
N GLY A 270 -4.38 -2.45 30.29
CA GLY A 270 -4.65 -2.47 31.73
C GLY A 270 -3.42 -2.70 32.62
N ALA A 271 -2.21 -2.73 32.04
CA ALA A 271 -0.96 -2.87 32.80
C ALA A 271 -0.76 -1.74 33.82
N ALA A 272 -1.30 -0.55 33.53
CA ALA A 272 -1.50 0.49 34.53
C ALA A 272 -2.87 0.30 35.21
N PRO A 273 -2.94 -0.02 36.52
CA PRO A 273 -4.22 -0.27 37.19
C PRO A 273 -5.04 1.01 37.43
N THR A 274 -4.38 2.16 37.45
CA THR A 274 -5.00 3.48 37.60
C THR A 274 -4.36 4.50 36.66
N TYR A 275 -5.05 5.61 36.42
CA TYR A 275 -4.56 6.74 35.65
C TYR A 275 -4.65 8.05 36.45
N PRO A 276 -3.74 9.02 36.27
CA PRO A 276 -3.79 10.30 37.00
C PRO A 276 -4.86 11.23 36.45
N ASN A 277 -5.45 12.09 37.31
CA ASN A 277 -6.31 13.19 36.90
C ASN A 277 -5.46 14.29 36.22
N ALA A 278 -5.14 14.10 34.94
CA ALA A 278 -4.17 14.91 34.21
C ALA A 278 -4.49 15.01 32.72
N VAL A 279 -4.03 16.10 32.11
CA VAL A 279 -4.19 16.42 30.69
C VAL A 279 -2.87 16.21 29.95
N ALA A 280 -2.94 15.79 28.68
CA ALA A 280 -1.80 15.80 27.79
C ALA A 280 -2.18 16.18 26.35
N ALA A 281 -1.20 16.73 25.61
CA ALA A 281 -1.30 17.03 24.20
C ALA A 281 -0.85 15.82 23.36
N TYR A 282 -1.53 15.57 22.24
CA TYR A 282 -1.26 14.47 21.31
C TYR A 282 -1.17 14.94 19.86
N VAL A 283 -0.33 14.27 19.08
CA VAL A 283 -0.17 14.51 17.64
C VAL A 283 0.17 13.22 16.92
N ASP A 284 -0.23 13.10 15.65
CA ASP A 284 0.15 11.97 14.81
C ASP A 284 1.60 12.09 14.33
N VAL A 285 2.37 11.01 14.40
CA VAL A 285 3.78 10.99 13.97
C VAL A 285 3.96 11.39 12.50
N ARG A 286 2.98 11.09 11.64
CA ARG A 286 2.97 11.52 10.23
C ARG A 286 2.80 13.02 10.13
N ASP A 287 1.99 13.62 11.00
CA ASP A 287 1.80 15.07 11.02
C ASP A 287 3.09 15.76 11.47
N VAL A 288 3.78 15.22 12.48
CA VAL A 288 5.10 15.73 12.89
C VAL A 288 6.07 15.72 11.71
N ALA A 289 6.16 14.63 10.95
CA ALA A 289 7.04 14.55 9.78
C ALA A 289 6.64 15.54 8.67
N ARG A 290 5.35 15.64 8.33
CA ARG A 290 4.86 16.63 7.35
C ARG A 290 5.17 18.06 7.80
N ALA A 291 5.06 18.36 9.09
CA ALA A 291 5.35 19.69 9.63
C ALA A 291 6.83 20.04 9.46
N HIS A 292 7.74 19.09 9.70
CA HIS A 292 9.18 19.28 9.48
C HIS A 292 9.47 19.64 8.02
N ALA A 293 8.95 18.86 7.08
CA ALA A 293 9.16 19.11 5.66
C ALA A 293 8.54 20.46 5.22
N LEU A 294 7.33 20.77 5.70
CA LEU A 294 6.65 22.02 5.35
C LEU A 294 7.43 23.27 5.82
N VAL A 295 7.91 23.28 7.06
CA VAL A 295 8.70 24.43 7.55
C VAL A 295 10.09 24.49 6.90
N TYR A 296 10.61 23.37 6.40
CA TYR A 296 11.85 23.37 5.61
C TYR A 296 11.65 24.04 4.25
N GLU A 297 10.60 23.70 3.53
CA GLU A 297 10.32 24.17 2.16
C GLU A 297 9.88 25.63 2.09
N ARG A 298 9.19 26.12 3.13
CA ARG A 298 8.66 27.48 3.16
C ARG A 298 9.76 28.50 3.43
N HIS A 299 10.20 29.25 2.44
CA HIS A 299 11.28 30.24 2.60
C HIS A 299 11.03 31.26 3.73
N ASP A 300 9.78 31.62 3.98
CA ASP A 300 9.32 32.52 5.04
C ASP A 300 9.21 31.87 6.43
N ALA A 301 9.31 30.54 6.53
CA ALA A 301 9.20 29.85 7.79
C ALA A 301 10.44 30.06 8.68
N ARG A 302 10.20 30.55 9.90
CA ARG A 302 11.22 30.86 10.90
C ARG A 302 10.68 30.82 12.32
N GLY A 303 11.54 30.47 13.26
CA GLY A 303 11.18 30.35 14.67
C GLY A 303 10.29 29.13 14.94
N ARG A 304 9.44 29.24 15.96
CA ARG A 304 8.70 28.12 16.57
C ARG A 304 7.38 27.83 15.85
N TYR A 305 6.98 26.56 15.85
CA TYR A 305 5.75 26.01 15.29
C TYR A 305 5.18 24.90 16.20
N LEU A 306 4.04 25.15 16.84
CA LEU A 306 3.39 24.17 17.72
C LEU A 306 2.72 23.06 16.92
N CYS A 307 3.24 21.83 17.05
CA CYS A 307 2.71 20.65 16.36
C CYS A 307 1.83 19.83 17.31
N ILE A 308 0.64 20.35 17.61
CA ILE A 308 -0.35 19.74 18.51
C ILE A 308 -1.64 19.50 17.74
N GLY A 309 -2.12 18.26 17.72
CA GLY A 309 -3.38 17.87 17.07
C GLY A 309 -4.59 17.92 18.02
N ALA A 310 -4.41 17.48 19.27
CA ALA A 310 -5.46 17.52 20.30
C ALA A 310 -4.87 17.65 21.71
N VAL A 311 -5.65 18.17 22.65
CA VAL A 311 -5.36 18.17 24.09
C VAL A 311 -6.50 17.45 24.78
N LEU A 312 -6.19 16.37 25.50
CA LEU A 312 -7.19 15.49 26.09
C LEU A 312 -6.91 15.25 27.56
N HIS A 313 -7.97 15.27 28.37
CA HIS A 313 -7.94 14.66 29.68
C HIS A 313 -7.70 13.14 29.55
N ARG A 314 -7.02 12.55 30.54
CA ARG A 314 -6.67 11.13 30.57
C ARG A 314 -7.88 10.22 30.39
N ALA A 315 -9.01 10.57 31.02
CA ALA A 315 -10.26 9.82 30.91
C ALA A 315 -10.80 9.79 29.47
N HIS A 316 -10.73 10.91 28.73
CA HIS A 316 -11.19 10.96 27.34
C HIS A 316 -10.31 10.12 26.43
N LEU A 317 -8.99 10.09 26.64
CA LEU A 317 -8.10 9.17 25.90
C LEU A 317 -8.51 7.71 26.12
N LEU A 318 -8.73 7.32 27.38
CA LEU A 318 -9.10 5.96 27.77
C LEU A 318 -10.47 5.57 27.22
N GLN A 319 -11.43 6.50 27.26
CA GLN A 319 -12.74 6.31 26.65
C GLN A 319 -12.61 6.05 25.14
N MET A 320 -11.83 6.85 24.43
CA MET A 320 -11.58 6.63 22.99
C MET A 320 -10.92 5.27 22.73
N LEU A 321 -9.95 4.86 23.56
CA LEU A 321 -9.30 3.55 23.44
C LEU A 321 -10.28 2.40 23.71
N LYS A 322 -11.14 2.53 24.71
CA LYS A 322 -12.17 1.54 25.06
C LYS A 322 -13.23 1.41 23.96
N GLU A 323 -13.64 2.52 23.35
CA GLU A 323 -14.59 2.54 22.23
C GLU A 323 -13.97 1.95 20.96
N LEU A 324 -12.71 2.28 20.65
CA LEU A 324 -12.02 1.78 19.46
C LEU A 324 -11.60 0.30 19.61
N PHE A 325 -11.28 -0.12 20.84
CA PHE A 325 -10.72 -1.43 21.13
C PHE A 325 -11.29 -2.04 22.41
N PRO A 326 -12.60 -2.37 22.44
CA PRO A 326 -13.29 -2.89 23.61
C PRO A 326 -12.76 -4.26 24.07
N GLN A 327 -12.05 -4.98 23.21
CA GLN A 327 -11.45 -6.29 23.52
C GLN A 327 -10.25 -6.23 24.47
N TYR A 328 -9.67 -5.05 24.72
CA TYR A 328 -8.59 -4.91 25.68
C TYR A 328 -9.09 -4.43 27.03
N PRO A 329 -8.45 -4.84 28.13
CA PRO A 329 -8.83 -4.42 29.48
C PRO A 329 -8.34 -2.99 29.76
N VAL A 330 -8.95 -2.00 29.08
CA VAL A 330 -8.56 -0.59 29.19
C VAL A 330 -8.73 -0.11 30.64
N THR A 331 -7.69 0.54 31.18
CA THR A 331 -7.70 1.11 32.53
C THR A 331 -8.91 2.04 32.72
N SER A 332 -9.67 1.83 33.79
CA SER A 332 -10.92 2.59 34.05
C SER A 332 -10.90 3.42 35.33
N LYS A 333 -9.92 3.23 36.22
CA LYS A 333 -9.89 3.89 37.54
C LYS A 333 -8.98 5.13 37.54
N CYS A 334 -9.53 6.27 37.94
CA CYS A 334 -8.74 7.46 38.26
C CYS A 334 -8.02 7.26 39.60
N LYS A 335 -6.75 7.70 39.71
CA LYS A 335 -5.98 7.65 40.96
C LYS A 335 -6.47 8.67 41.98
N ASP A 336 -6.98 9.80 41.49
CA ASP A 336 -7.41 10.95 42.28
C ASP A 336 -8.94 11.06 42.26
N ASP A 337 -9.62 9.92 42.39
CA ASP A 337 -11.07 9.80 42.36
C ASP A 337 -11.67 10.61 43.53
N GLY A 338 -12.38 11.69 43.22
CA GLY A 338 -12.91 12.66 44.19
C GLY A 338 -12.47 14.12 43.97
N ASN A 339 -11.41 14.37 43.19
CA ASN A 339 -11.06 15.71 42.76
C ASN A 339 -11.77 16.09 41.45
N PRO A 340 -12.11 17.38 41.23
CA PRO A 340 -12.67 17.82 39.95
C PRO A 340 -11.71 17.49 38.80
N MET A 341 -12.28 17.09 37.65
CA MET A 341 -11.50 16.75 36.46
C MET A 341 -10.64 17.94 36.03
N VAL A 342 -9.36 17.70 35.78
CA VAL A 342 -8.47 18.77 35.29
C VAL A 342 -8.88 19.15 33.87
N GLU A 343 -9.22 20.42 33.68
CA GLU A 343 -9.65 20.97 32.40
C GLU A 343 -8.50 21.01 31.37
N PRO A 344 -8.75 20.64 30.10
CA PRO A 344 -7.78 20.81 29.04
C PRO A 344 -7.35 22.27 28.85
N TYR A 345 -6.04 22.53 28.87
CA TYR A 345 -5.52 23.86 28.54
C TYR A 345 -5.79 24.23 27.08
N LYS A 346 -5.98 25.53 26.84
CA LYS A 346 -6.16 26.09 25.50
C LYS A 346 -4.80 26.18 24.80
N PHE A 347 -4.79 25.98 23.48
CA PHE A 347 -3.58 26.12 22.66
C PHE A 347 -3.92 26.68 21.28
N SER A 348 -2.93 27.29 20.63
CA SER A 348 -2.98 27.73 19.25
C SER A 348 -1.95 26.98 18.43
N ASN A 349 -2.38 26.38 17.32
CA ASN A 349 -1.52 25.82 16.28
C ASN A 349 -1.69 26.60 14.96
N GLN A 350 -2.11 27.86 15.07
CA GLN A 350 -2.50 28.69 13.93
C GLN A 350 -1.33 28.91 12.96
N ARG A 351 -0.09 29.08 13.46
CA ARG A 351 1.08 29.26 12.59
C ARG A 351 1.34 28.10 11.64
N LEU A 352 1.06 26.85 12.05
CA LEU A 352 1.11 25.71 11.12
C LEU A 352 -0.08 25.71 10.18
N LYS A 353 -1.29 25.98 10.67
CA LYS A 353 -2.50 26.07 9.83
C LYS A 353 -2.39 27.13 8.73
N ASP A 354 -1.76 28.26 9.03
CA ASP A 354 -1.51 29.35 8.08
C ASP A 354 -0.57 28.93 6.94
N LEU A 355 0.25 27.89 7.15
CA LEU A 355 1.05 27.25 6.10
C LEU A 355 0.27 26.20 5.29
N GLY A 356 -1.05 26.07 5.52
CA GLY A 356 -1.92 25.07 4.88
C GLY A 356 -1.88 23.69 5.55
N PHE A 357 -1.48 23.62 6.82
CA PHE A 357 -1.31 22.36 7.53
C PHE A 357 -2.63 21.83 8.14
N GLU A 358 -2.97 20.57 7.82
CA GLU A 358 -4.11 19.86 8.42
C GLU A 358 -3.63 18.69 9.30
N PHE A 359 -4.21 18.59 10.50
CA PHE A 359 -3.92 17.56 11.48
C PHE A 359 -4.83 16.34 11.32
N THR A 360 -4.25 15.16 11.52
CA THR A 360 -4.95 13.87 11.53
C THR A 360 -5.85 13.79 12.77
N PRO A 361 -7.14 13.39 12.63
CA PRO A 361 -8.03 13.22 13.77
C PRO A 361 -7.51 12.20 14.79
N MET A 362 -7.63 12.53 16.09
CA MET A 362 -7.00 11.73 17.15
C MET A 362 -7.52 10.28 17.23
N ARG A 363 -8.81 10.03 16.95
CA ARG A 363 -9.34 8.65 16.85
C ARG A 363 -8.59 7.83 15.79
N LYS A 364 -8.31 8.42 14.63
CA LYS A 364 -7.59 7.75 13.55
C LYS A 364 -6.13 7.48 13.94
N CYS A 365 -5.48 8.45 14.58
CA CYS A 365 -4.13 8.31 15.10
C CYS A 365 -4.01 7.12 16.08
N LEU A 366 -4.91 7.03 17.06
CA LEU A 366 -4.96 5.93 18.03
C LEU A 366 -5.26 4.59 17.35
N TYR A 367 -6.23 4.56 16.44
CA TYR A 367 -6.59 3.34 15.71
C TYR A 367 -5.41 2.78 14.91
N ASP A 368 -4.79 3.63 14.08
CA ASP A 368 -3.67 3.22 13.23
C ASP A 368 -2.46 2.76 14.07
N ALA A 369 -2.20 3.40 15.22
CA ALA A 369 -1.13 3.01 16.13
C ALA A 369 -1.37 1.61 16.71
N VAL A 370 -2.57 1.33 17.23
CA VAL A 370 -2.92 0.03 17.82
C VAL A 370 -2.94 -1.07 16.79
N VAL A 371 -3.54 -0.84 15.61
CA VAL A 371 -3.53 -1.81 14.51
C VAL A 371 -2.11 -2.11 14.06
N CYS A 372 -1.24 -1.10 13.96
CA CYS A 372 0.17 -1.32 13.64
C CYS A 372 0.86 -2.20 14.69
N MET A 373 0.58 -1.98 15.98
CA MET A 373 1.13 -2.81 17.06
C MET A 373 0.62 -4.25 17.01
N GLN A 374 -0.65 -4.47 16.70
CA GLN A 374 -1.21 -5.81 16.47
C GLN A 374 -0.50 -6.52 15.31
N GLN A 375 -0.37 -5.84 14.17
CA GLN A 375 0.29 -6.39 12.97
C GLN A 375 1.76 -6.74 13.20
N LYS A 376 2.45 -5.95 14.04
CA LYS A 376 3.85 -6.19 14.41
C LYS A 376 4.03 -7.18 15.57
N GLY A 377 2.94 -7.75 16.09
CA GLY A 377 2.98 -8.71 17.20
C GLY A 377 3.33 -8.09 18.56
N HIS A 378 3.25 -6.76 18.69
CA HIS A 378 3.44 -6.07 19.97
C HIS A 378 2.18 -6.10 20.85
N LEU A 379 1.00 -6.33 20.25
CA LEU A 379 -0.27 -6.53 20.94
C LEU A 379 -0.96 -7.80 20.43
N PRO A 380 -1.60 -8.59 21.32
CA PRO A 380 -2.34 -9.77 20.92
C PRO A 380 -3.59 -9.41 20.09
N LEU A 381 -3.91 -10.22 19.08
CA LEU A 381 -5.20 -10.18 18.40
C LEU A 381 -6.22 -10.93 19.27
N VAL A 382 -6.81 -10.25 20.25
CA VAL A 382 -7.78 -10.85 21.17
C VAL A 382 -9.15 -10.93 20.48
N GLY A 383 -9.65 -12.16 20.29
CA GLY A 383 -11.03 -12.41 19.88
C GLY A 383 -11.99 -12.05 21.01
N THR A 384 -13.13 -11.44 20.67
CA THR A 384 -14.15 -11.00 21.64
C THR A 384 -14.71 -12.19 22.42
N ALA A 385 -14.26 -12.35 23.67
CA ALA A 385 -14.96 -13.13 24.69
C ALA A 385 -15.91 -12.18 25.45
N VAL A 386 -17.18 -12.56 25.55
CA VAL A 386 -18.19 -11.92 26.40
C VAL A 386 -18.10 -12.55 27.79
N PRO A 387 -17.95 -11.78 28.89
CA PRO A 387 -18.34 -12.24 30.20
C PRO A 387 -19.61 -11.52 30.70
N ASP A 388 -20.49 -12.34 31.24
CA ASP A 388 -21.83 -12.07 31.71
C ASP A 388 -21.85 -11.46 33.13
N GLN A 389 -22.92 -10.68 33.38
CA GLN A 389 -23.59 -10.34 34.64
C GLN A 389 -22.82 -10.20 35.98
N ASN A 390 -22.83 -8.98 36.53
CA ASN A 390 -23.59 -8.62 37.76
C ASN A 390 -23.01 -7.35 38.39
N PHE A 391 -23.75 -6.24 38.43
CA PHE A 391 -23.83 -5.38 39.62
C PHE A 391 -25.09 -4.50 39.53
N ARG A 392 -25.98 -4.70 40.51
CA ARG A 392 -27.23 -3.97 40.73
C ARG A 392 -27.00 -2.71 41.59
N ALA A 393 -28.00 -1.82 41.52
CA ALA A 393 -28.34 -0.69 42.40
C ALA A 393 -27.59 0.62 42.10
N SER A 394 -28.20 1.80 42.06
CA SER A 394 -29.49 2.26 42.59
C SER A 394 -29.90 3.58 41.92
N THR A 395 -31.18 3.71 41.61
CA THR A 395 -31.87 4.93 41.17
C THR A 395 -31.99 5.97 42.27
N MET A 396 -31.74 7.24 41.98
CA MET A 396 -32.66 8.34 42.35
C MET A 396 -32.42 9.59 41.50
N SER A 397 -33.52 10.28 41.22
CA SER A 397 -33.87 11.07 40.04
C SER A 397 -33.55 12.56 40.11
N SER A 398 -33.31 13.21 38.97
CA SER A 398 -34.06 14.41 38.56
C SER A 398 -33.97 14.63 37.04
N ASN A 399 -35.10 15.03 36.47
CA ASN A 399 -35.48 14.88 35.06
C ASN A 399 -34.81 15.88 34.11
N ASN A 400 -34.27 15.38 33.00
CA ASN A 400 -34.62 15.77 31.62
C ASN A 400 -33.67 15.08 30.63
N SER A 401 -34.10 13.99 30.01
CA SER A 401 -33.34 13.30 28.96
C SER A 401 -34.25 12.81 27.84
N MET A 402 -33.97 13.26 26.62
CA MET A 402 -34.35 12.55 25.39
C MET A 402 -33.67 11.17 25.39
N GLU A 403 -34.48 10.12 25.23
CA GLU A 403 -34.09 8.71 25.21
C GLU A 403 -33.13 8.37 24.05
N ALA A 404 -32.05 7.63 24.36
CA ALA A 404 -31.17 6.99 23.38
C ALA A 404 -31.18 5.45 23.57
N ASN A 405 -32.19 4.82 23.00
CA ASN A 405 -32.10 3.74 22.00
C ASN A 405 -31.14 2.54 22.15
N ASN A 406 -31.10 1.85 23.30
CA ASN A 406 -30.49 0.49 23.38
C ASN A 406 -31.34 -0.61 22.68
N GLY A 407 -32.63 -0.37 22.41
CA GLY A 407 -33.52 -1.37 21.79
C GLY A 407 -33.41 -1.50 20.27
N ASP A 408 -32.78 -0.54 19.58
CA ASP A 408 -32.67 -0.56 18.11
C ASP A 408 -31.49 -1.41 17.62
N ASP A 409 -30.41 -1.54 18.39
CA ASP A 409 -29.24 -2.34 17.98
C ASP A 409 -29.49 -3.85 18.10
N GLU A 410 -30.27 -4.31 19.10
CA GLU A 410 -30.75 -5.70 19.18
C GLU A 410 -31.70 -6.02 18.01
N LYS A 411 -32.65 -5.12 17.70
CA LYS A 411 -33.56 -5.26 16.56
C LYS A 411 -32.85 -5.32 15.19
N LYS A 412 -31.71 -4.64 15.03
CA LYS A 412 -30.93 -4.65 13.78
C LYS A 412 -30.18 -5.97 13.57
N GLN A 413 -29.71 -6.60 14.64
CA GLN A 413 -29.04 -7.91 14.57
C GLN A 413 -29.97 -9.05 14.15
N GLU A 414 -31.28 -8.89 14.41
CA GLU A 414 -32.32 -9.83 13.95
C GLU A 414 -32.75 -9.57 12.50
N GLN A 415 -32.52 -8.37 11.95
CA GLN A 415 -32.92 -8.04 10.58
C GLN A 415 -31.98 -8.66 9.54
N VAL A 416 -32.55 -9.58 8.76
CA VAL A 416 -31.92 -10.11 7.55
C VAL A 416 -32.19 -9.18 6.37
N VAL A 417 -31.14 -8.74 5.67
CA VAL A 417 -31.22 -7.95 4.43
C VAL A 417 -30.51 -8.67 3.29
N CYS A 418 -31.01 -8.53 2.06
CA CYS A 418 -30.39 -9.13 0.89
C CYS A 418 -29.69 -8.09 0.01
N VAL A 419 -28.49 -8.38 -0.46
CA VAL A 419 -27.74 -7.53 -1.40
C VAL A 419 -27.57 -8.30 -2.71
N THR A 420 -28.18 -7.78 -3.79
CA THR A 420 -27.96 -8.34 -5.13
C THR A 420 -26.68 -7.80 -5.74
N GLY A 421 -25.90 -8.66 -6.41
CA GLY A 421 -24.62 -8.23 -6.98
C GLY A 421 -23.57 -7.98 -5.89
N ALA A 422 -23.65 -8.72 -4.79
CA ALA A 422 -22.86 -8.52 -3.57
C ALA A 422 -21.33 -8.55 -3.81
N GLY A 423 -20.85 -9.34 -4.78
CA GLY A 423 -19.42 -9.41 -5.12
C GLY A 423 -18.91 -8.28 -6.02
N GLY A 424 -19.78 -7.36 -6.45
CA GLY A 424 -19.42 -6.21 -7.27
C GLY A 424 -18.78 -5.09 -6.46
N PHE A 425 -18.31 -4.04 -7.15
CA PHE A 425 -17.60 -2.93 -6.51
C PHE A 425 -18.43 -2.21 -5.44
N ILE A 426 -19.59 -1.65 -5.80
CA ILE A 426 -20.50 -1.02 -4.83
C ILE A 426 -21.10 -2.07 -3.88
N GLY A 427 -21.47 -3.24 -4.41
CA GLY A 427 -22.12 -4.30 -3.64
C GLY A 427 -21.29 -4.80 -2.46
N SER A 428 -19.99 -5.00 -2.65
CA SER A 428 -19.10 -5.49 -1.59
C SER A 428 -18.95 -4.47 -0.45
N TRP A 429 -18.95 -3.17 -0.77
CA TRP A 429 -18.94 -2.10 0.23
C TRP A 429 -20.27 -1.93 0.94
N VAL A 430 -21.41 -2.13 0.26
CA VAL A 430 -22.73 -2.15 0.91
C VAL A 430 -22.84 -3.34 1.87
N VAL A 431 -22.35 -4.53 1.48
CA VAL A 431 -22.25 -5.70 2.39
C VAL A 431 -21.41 -5.35 3.60
N LYS A 432 -20.23 -4.76 3.40
CA LYS A 432 -19.34 -4.35 4.49
C LYS A 432 -20.01 -3.36 5.45
N GLU A 433 -20.66 -2.32 4.93
CA GLU A 433 -21.35 -1.31 5.75
C GLU A 433 -22.49 -1.92 6.55
N LEU A 434 -23.28 -2.81 5.95
CA LEU A 434 -24.37 -3.50 6.63
C LEU A 434 -23.87 -4.41 7.76
N LEU A 435 -22.78 -5.16 7.53
CA LEU A 435 -22.16 -5.99 8.58
C LEU A 435 -21.63 -5.12 9.73
N LEU A 436 -20.94 -4.02 9.43
CA LEU A 436 -20.47 -3.09 10.46
C LEU A 436 -21.60 -2.50 11.30
N ARG A 437 -22.80 -2.33 10.72
CA ARG A 437 -23.98 -1.77 11.40
C ARG A 437 -24.89 -2.77 12.12
N GLY A 438 -24.52 -4.05 12.21
CA GLY A 438 -25.35 -5.01 12.96
C GLY A 438 -26.06 -6.06 12.11
N TYR A 439 -26.32 -5.80 10.83
CA TYR A 439 -27.26 -6.58 10.03
C TYR A 439 -26.77 -7.99 9.69
N ARG A 440 -27.72 -8.92 9.58
CA ARG A 440 -27.51 -10.21 8.90
C ARG A 440 -27.67 -10.00 7.40
N VAL A 441 -26.63 -10.29 6.64
CA VAL A 441 -26.57 -10.00 5.21
C VAL A 441 -26.64 -11.29 4.40
N ARG A 442 -27.55 -11.33 3.44
CA ARG A 442 -27.61 -12.37 2.41
C ARG A 442 -27.10 -11.81 1.08
N GLY A 443 -25.87 -12.12 0.72
CA GLY A 443 -25.27 -11.67 -0.54
C GLY A 443 -25.58 -12.64 -1.68
N THR A 444 -26.18 -12.14 -2.78
CA THR A 444 -26.44 -12.99 -3.95
C THR A 444 -25.40 -12.81 -5.04
N ALA A 445 -25.11 -13.92 -5.73
CA ALA A 445 -24.39 -13.91 -6.99
C ALA A 445 -24.69 -15.16 -7.83
N ARG A 446 -24.43 -15.08 -9.14
CA ARG A 446 -24.58 -16.22 -10.05
C ARG A 446 -23.68 -17.40 -9.69
N ASP A 447 -22.47 -17.10 -9.21
CA ASP A 447 -21.55 -18.09 -8.63
C ASP A 447 -21.01 -17.57 -7.29
N PRO A 448 -21.61 -17.98 -6.15
CA PRO A 448 -21.19 -17.55 -4.83
C PRO A 448 -19.71 -17.82 -4.51
N ARG A 449 -19.13 -18.87 -5.11
CA ARG A 449 -17.73 -19.28 -4.88
C ARG A 449 -16.72 -18.23 -5.36
N LYS A 450 -17.11 -17.41 -6.34
CA LYS A 450 -16.26 -16.32 -6.87
C LYS A 450 -16.21 -15.10 -5.94
N ASN A 451 -17.03 -15.07 -4.89
CA ASN A 451 -17.13 -13.96 -3.95
C ASN A 451 -16.53 -14.29 -2.57
N ALA A 452 -15.55 -15.19 -2.52
CA ALA A 452 -14.84 -15.55 -1.29
C ALA A 452 -14.26 -14.32 -0.56
N HIS A 453 -13.88 -13.27 -1.29
CA HIS A 453 -13.39 -12.00 -0.72
C HIS A 453 -14.38 -11.31 0.24
N LEU A 454 -15.68 -11.64 0.19
CA LEU A 454 -16.67 -11.12 1.12
C LEU A 454 -16.66 -11.86 2.47
N LEU A 455 -16.17 -13.09 2.51
CA LEU A 455 -16.07 -13.90 3.73
C LEU A 455 -14.93 -13.42 4.66
N ASP A 456 -13.99 -12.65 4.11
CA ASP A 456 -12.90 -12.01 4.85
C ASP A 456 -13.32 -10.69 5.51
N LEU A 457 -14.57 -10.24 5.30
CA LEU A 457 -15.09 -9.02 5.92
C LEU A 457 -15.39 -9.24 7.40
N GLU A 458 -15.18 -8.21 8.20
CA GLU A 458 -15.50 -8.21 9.62
C GLU A 458 -16.99 -8.50 9.85
N GLY A 459 -17.29 -9.47 10.72
CA GLY A 459 -18.64 -9.94 11.00
C GLY A 459 -19.26 -10.86 9.93
N ALA A 460 -18.55 -11.17 8.84
CA ALA A 460 -19.09 -11.99 7.76
C ALA A 460 -19.29 -13.46 8.16
N LYS A 461 -18.41 -14.03 9.00
CA LYS A 461 -18.51 -15.44 9.40
C LYS A 461 -19.81 -15.73 10.15
N GLU A 462 -20.27 -14.76 10.93
CA GLU A 462 -21.43 -14.88 11.81
C GLU A 462 -22.73 -14.44 11.11
N ARG A 463 -22.63 -13.44 10.21
CA ARG A 463 -23.78 -12.70 9.70
C ARG A 463 -23.89 -12.61 8.18
N LEU A 464 -22.89 -13.06 7.41
CA LEU A 464 -22.98 -13.11 5.96
C LEU A 464 -23.31 -14.53 5.47
N THR A 465 -24.35 -14.64 4.65
CA THR A 465 -24.63 -15.87 3.88
C THR A 465 -24.57 -15.54 2.40
N LEU A 466 -23.77 -16.30 1.64
CA LEU A 466 -23.73 -16.18 0.19
C LEU A 466 -24.65 -17.21 -0.45
N CYS A 467 -25.57 -16.78 -1.30
CA CYS A 467 -26.48 -17.66 -2.02
C CYS A 467 -26.43 -17.43 -3.53
N ARG A 468 -26.73 -18.51 -4.27
CA ARG A 468 -26.83 -18.43 -5.72
C ARG A 468 -28.17 -17.78 -6.09
N ALA A 469 -28.12 -16.68 -6.83
CA ALA A 469 -29.30 -16.11 -7.48
C ALA A 469 -28.91 -15.41 -8.78
N ASP A 470 -29.80 -15.49 -9.75
CA ASP A 470 -29.73 -14.75 -11.01
C ASP A 470 -30.94 -13.81 -11.11
N VAL A 471 -30.74 -12.58 -11.56
CA VAL A 471 -31.83 -11.60 -11.69
C VAL A 471 -32.87 -12.00 -12.74
N LEU A 472 -32.49 -12.87 -13.68
CA LEU A 472 -33.41 -13.44 -14.67
C LEU A 472 -34.07 -14.75 -14.20
N ASP A 473 -33.58 -15.35 -13.11
CA ASP A 473 -34.19 -16.53 -12.49
C ASP A 473 -35.04 -16.10 -11.30
N PHE A 474 -36.33 -15.89 -11.60
CA PHE A 474 -37.33 -15.45 -10.62
C PHE A 474 -37.44 -16.36 -9.39
N ALA A 475 -37.32 -17.68 -9.57
CA ALA A 475 -37.39 -18.63 -8.46
C ALA A 475 -36.18 -18.48 -7.52
N SER A 476 -34.99 -18.29 -8.09
CA SER A 476 -33.78 -18.04 -7.30
C SER A 476 -33.85 -16.74 -6.48
N LEU A 477 -34.46 -15.68 -7.03
CA LEU A 477 -34.67 -14.42 -6.32
C LEU A 477 -35.64 -14.57 -5.15
N ARG A 478 -36.76 -15.28 -5.34
CA ARG A 478 -37.70 -15.57 -4.25
C ARG A 478 -37.02 -16.34 -3.12
N ALA A 479 -36.25 -17.38 -3.45
CA ALA A 479 -35.48 -18.13 -2.46
C ALA A 479 -34.47 -17.23 -1.72
N ALA A 480 -33.80 -16.32 -2.43
CA ALA A 480 -32.88 -15.37 -1.82
C ALA A 480 -33.58 -14.33 -0.94
N PHE A 481 -34.79 -13.88 -1.26
CA PHE A 481 -35.50 -12.83 -0.52
C PHE A 481 -36.38 -13.36 0.61
N ALA A 482 -36.59 -14.68 0.71
CA ALA A 482 -37.36 -15.30 1.76
C ALA A 482 -36.82 -14.91 3.16
N GLY A 483 -37.69 -14.29 3.97
CA GLY A 483 -37.36 -13.81 5.33
C GLY A 483 -36.50 -12.54 5.38
N CYS A 484 -36.26 -11.86 4.24
CA CYS A 484 -35.52 -10.60 4.23
C CYS A 484 -36.43 -9.39 4.51
N HIS A 485 -35.96 -8.49 5.37
CA HIS A 485 -36.63 -7.25 5.73
C HIS A 485 -36.39 -6.15 4.69
N GLY A 486 -35.24 -6.19 4.02
CA GLY A 486 -34.83 -5.21 3.02
C GLY A 486 -34.04 -5.86 1.88
N VAL A 487 -34.14 -5.28 0.68
CA VAL A 487 -33.34 -5.69 -0.48
C VAL A 487 -32.59 -4.50 -1.05
N PHE A 488 -31.29 -4.65 -1.22
CA PHE A 488 -30.41 -3.71 -1.91
C PHE A 488 -30.20 -4.23 -3.34
N HIS A 489 -30.91 -3.64 -4.30
CA HIS A 489 -30.83 -4.03 -5.70
C HIS A 489 -29.71 -3.29 -6.43
N ILE A 490 -28.54 -3.91 -6.50
CA ILE A 490 -27.31 -3.38 -7.13
C ILE A 490 -26.94 -4.18 -8.39
N ALA A 491 -27.39 -5.44 -8.50
CA ALA A 491 -27.13 -6.31 -9.63
C ALA A 491 -27.70 -5.73 -10.94
N SER A 492 -26.84 -5.13 -11.73
CA SER A 492 -27.15 -4.59 -13.04
C SER A 492 -25.89 -4.74 -13.90
N PRO A 493 -25.99 -5.31 -15.12
CA PRO A 493 -24.81 -5.46 -15.96
C PRO A 493 -24.24 -4.09 -16.35
N VAL A 494 -22.92 -4.00 -16.46
CA VAL A 494 -22.23 -2.81 -17.01
C VAL A 494 -21.57 -3.27 -18.29
N SER A 495 -22.21 -2.98 -19.43
CA SER A 495 -21.78 -3.42 -20.75
C SER A 495 -22.21 -2.40 -21.80
N LYS A 496 -21.56 -2.43 -22.97
CA LYS A 496 -22.02 -1.73 -24.19
C LYS A 496 -22.89 -2.63 -25.09
N ASP A 497 -23.12 -3.86 -24.66
CA ASP A 497 -23.96 -4.82 -25.37
C ASP A 497 -25.42 -4.32 -25.43
N PRO A 498 -26.04 -4.22 -26.61
CA PRO A 498 -27.46 -3.88 -26.74
C PRO A 498 -28.39 -4.80 -25.92
N ASN A 499 -28.00 -6.05 -25.70
CA ASN A 499 -28.74 -7.01 -24.88
C ASN A 499 -28.78 -6.63 -23.39
N LEU A 500 -28.02 -5.61 -22.96
CA LEU A 500 -28.07 -5.05 -21.61
C LEU A 500 -29.49 -4.57 -21.25
N VAL A 501 -30.15 -3.87 -22.17
CA VAL A 501 -31.43 -3.19 -21.90
C VAL A 501 -32.50 -4.17 -21.43
N PRO A 502 -32.82 -5.24 -22.19
CA PRO A 502 -33.84 -6.20 -21.75
C PRO A 502 -33.44 -6.90 -20.44
N VAL A 503 -32.16 -7.23 -20.24
CA VAL A 503 -31.69 -7.86 -19.00
C VAL A 503 -31.84 -6.92 -17.79
N ALA A 504 -31.53 -5.64 -17.95
CA ALA A 504 -31.66 -4.64 -16.88
C ALA A 504 -33.13 -4.41 -16.51
N ILE A 505 -34.00 -4.25 -17.51
CA ILE A 505 -35.45 -4.04 -17.29
C ILE A 505 -36.07 -5.28 -16.66
N GLU A 506 -35.88 -6.46 -17.26
CA GLU A 506 -36.52 -7.68 -16.80
C GLU A 506 -35.93 -8.16 -15.47
N GLY A 507 -34.61 -8.05 -15.29
CA GLY A 507 -33.96 -8.34 -14.03
C GLY A 507 -34.48 -7.46 -12.89
N THR A 508 -34.65 -6.16 -13.13
CA THR A 508 -35.24 -5.25 -12.15
C THR A 508 -36.71 -5.58 -11.89
N ARG A 509 -37.51 -5.85 -12.93
CA ARG A 509 -38.91 -6.28 -12.77
C ARG A 509 -39.02 -7.52 -11.88
N ASN A 510 -38.18 -8.53 -12.14
CA ASN A 510 -38.14 -9.76 -11.36
C ASN A 510 -37.74 -9.51 -9.91
N VAL A 511 -36.77 -8.64 -9.64
CA VAL A 511 -36.38 -8.28 -8.28
C VAL A 511 -37.53 -7.57 -7.54
N MET A 512 -38.18 -6.59 -8.17
CA MET A 512 -39.30 -5.86 -7.55
C MET A 512 -40.49 -6.79 -7.27
N LYS A 513 -40.81 -7.66 -8.22
CA LYS A 513 -41.86 -8.67 -8.07
C LYS A 513 -41.53 -9.67 -6.96
N ALA A 514 -40.32 -10.23 -6.95
CA ALA A 514 -39.91 -11.21 -5.94
C ALA A 514 -39.85 -10.59 -4.54
N ALA A 515 -39.41 -9.33 -4.42
CA ALA A 515 -39.38 -8.62 -3.16
C ALA A 515 -40.80 -8.41 -2.61
N ALA A 516 -41.75 -8.01 -3.45
CA ALA A 516 -43.15 -7.89 -3.08
C ALA A 516 -43.76 -9.25 -2.69
N ASP A 517 -43.53 -10.29 -3.50
CA ASP A 517 -44.07 -11.64 -3.26
C ASP A 517 -43.54 -12.26 -1.95
N MET A 518 -42.33 -11.87 -1.51
CA MET A 518 -41.71 -12.34 -0.26
C MET A 518 -41.90 -11.39 0.92
N GLY A 519 -42.72 -10.34 0.78
CA GLY A 519 -43.04 -9.42 1.88
C GLY A 519 -41.88 -8.53 2.34
N VAL A 520 -40.90 -8.26 1.47
CA VAL A 520 -39.80 -7.33 1.76
C VAL A 520 -40.38 -5.94 2.03
N ARG A 521 -39.97 -5.28 3.12
CA ARG A 521 -40.55 -3.98 3.50
C ARG A 521 -40.08 -2.84 2.59
N ARG A 522 -38.80 -2.85 2.24
CA ARG A 522 -38.14 -1.78 1.49
C ARG A 522 -37.11 -2.32 0.51
N VAL A 523 -37.11 -1.76 -0.69
CA VAL A 523 -36.07 -1.95 -1.68
C VAL A 523 -35.25 -0.66 -1.81
N VAL A 524 -33.93 -0.78 -1.70
CA VAL A 524 -32.99 0.26 -2.08
C VAL A 524 -32.43 -0.08 -3.45
N PHE A 525 -32.77 0.71 -4.46
CA PHE A 525 -32.36 0.50 -5.84
C PHE A 525 -31.15 1.37 -6.20
N THR A 526 -30.13 0.76 -6.80
CA THR A 526 -28.97 1.49 -7.32
C THR A 526 -29.18 1.87 -8.79
N SER A 527 -29.54 3.12 -9.03
CA SER A 527 -29.60 3.69 -10.37
C SER A 527 -28.20 4.14 -10.83
N SER A 528 -28.12 5.16 -11.68
CA SER A 528 -26.89 5.79 -12.14
C SER A 528 -27.14 7.25 -12.48
N TYR A 529 -26.13 8.09 -12.28
CA TYR A 529 -26.06 9.45 -12.79
C TYR A 529 -26.40 9.53 -14.30
N GLY A 530 -26.15 8.46 -15.06
CA GLY A 530 -26.59 8.30 -16.45
C GLY A 530 -28.11 8.44 -16.68
N ALA A 531 -28.94 8.21 -15.66
CA ALA A 531 -30.39 8.42 -15.73
C ALA A 531 -30.81 9.88 -15.51
N VAL A 532 -29.88 10.75 -15.07
CA VAL A 532 -30.16 12.15 -14.72
C VAL A 532 -29.65 13.12 -15.78
N HIS A 533 -28.41 12.97 -16.25
CA HIS A 533 -27.68 14.07 -16.89
C HIS A 533 -27.69 14.12 -18.43
N MET A 534 -27.95 13.02 -19.12
CA MET A 534 -27.80 12.90 -20.57
C MET A 534 -29.02 13.49 -21.29
N ASN A 535 -29.13 14.82 -21.30
CA ASN A 535 -30.24 15.52 -21.95
C ASN A 535 -29.70 16.68 -22.79
N PRO A 536 -29.75 16.61 -24.14
CA PRO A 536 -29.16 17.61 -25.04
C PRO A 536 -29.92 18.94 -25.00
N ASN A 537 -31.18 18.94 -24.55
CA ASN A 537 -32.03 20.13 -24.47
C ASN A 537 -31.87 20.86 -23.12
N ARG A 538 -31.01 20.37 -22.21
CA ARG A 538 -30.81 20.96 -20.89
C ARG A 538 -29.83 22.13 -20.96
N SER A 539 -30.22 23.24 -20.36
CA SER A 539 -29.33 24.39 -20.19
C SER A 539 -28.05 24.01 -19.43
N PRO A 540 -26.86 24.46 -19.88
CA PRO A 540 -25.59 24.24 -19.17
C PRO A 540 -25.54 24.80 -17.73
N ASP A 541 -26.35 25.83 -17.43
CA ASP A 541 -26.42 26.45 -16.10
C ASP A 541 -27.46 25.79 -15.18
N ALA A 542 -28.21 24.80 -15.65
CA ALA A 542 -29.21 24.09 -14.86
C ALA A 542 -28.56 23.34 -13.69
N VAL A 543 -29.16 23.43 -12.51
CA VAL A 543 -28.75 22.63 -11.35
C VAL A 543 -29.35 21.24 -11.48
N LEU A 544 -28.50 20.21 -11.47
CA LEU A 544 -28.97 18.82 -11.45
C LEU A 544 -29.42 18.43 -10.04
N ASP A 545 -30.67 18.01 -9.93
CA ASP A 545 -31.28 17.50 -8.70
C ASP A 545 -32.04 16.18 -8.94
N GLU A 546 -32.72 15.68 -7.91
CA GLU A 546 -33.49 14.44 -7.95
C GLU A 546 -34.67 14.45 -8.95
N SER A 547 -35.14 15.62 -9.39
CA SER A 547 -36.25 15.74 -10.36
C SER A 547 -35.80 15.54 -11.81
N CYS A 548 -34.50 15.68 -12.08
CA CYS A 548 -33.94 15.71 -13.42
C CYS A 548 -33.84 14.32 -14.07
N TRP A 549 -34.26 14.19 -15.33
CA TRP A 549 -34.16 12.95 -16.12
C TRP A 549 -33.35 13.13 -17.40
N SER A 550 -32.65 12.07 -17.80
CA SER A 550 -32.01 12.02 -19.13
C SER A 550 -33.03 11.85 -20.23
N ASP A 551 -32.66 12.24 -21.44
CA ASP A 551 -33.50 12.11 -22.62
C ASP A 551 -33.43 10.67 -23.17
N PRO A 552 -34.56 9.95 -23.27
CA PRO A 552 -34.56 8.55 -23.69
C PRO A 552 -33.97 8.30 -25.08
N GLU A 553 -34.34 9.12 -26.06
CA GLU A 553 -33.90 8.94 -27.45
C GLU A 553 -32.40 9.24 -27.60
N PHE A 554 -31.95 10.31 -26.95
CA PHE A 554 -30.53 10.66 -26.89
C PHE A 554 -29.71 9.57 -26.20
N CYS A 555 -30.15 9.08 -25.03
CA CYS A 555 -29.46 7.99 -24.35
C CYS A 555 -29.40 6.72 -25.21
N GLN A 556 -30.51 6.33 -25.85
CA GLN A 556 -30.56 5.11 -26.65
C GLN A 556 -29.56 5.15 -27.80
N ARG A 557 -29.33 6.33 -28.39
CA ARG A 557 -28.37 6.55 -29.46
C ARG A 557 -26.92 6.68 -28.97
N GLU A 558 -26.68 7.49 -27.93
CA GLU A 558 -25.33 7.89 -27.53
C GLU A 558 -24.70 6.99 -26.44
N ASP A 559 -25.51 6.48 -25.51
CA ASP A 559 -25.03 5.65 -24.41
C ASP A 559 -26.11 4.66 -23.92
N ILE A 560 -26.06 3.45 -24.49
CA ILE A 560 -27.02 2.37 -24.22
C ILE A 560 -27.07 1.96 -22.74
N TYR A 561 -25.98 2.17 -21.98
CA TYR A 561 -25.96 1.89 -20.54
C TYR A 561 -26.78 2.93 -19.77
N CYS A 562 -26.67 4.20 -20.14
CA CYS A 562 -27.47 5.27 -19.57
C CYS A 562 -28.97 5.06 -19.86
N TYR A 563 -29.30 4.63 -21.08
CA TYR A 563 -30.66 4.22 -21.44
C TYR A 563 -31.16 3.06 -20.59
N ALA A 564 -30.39 1.96 -20.50
CA ALA A 564 -30.76 0.79 -19.70
C ALA A 564 -31.00 1.13 -18.22
N LYS A 565 -30.12 1.95 -17.61
CA LYS A 565 -30.25 2.37 -16.21
C LYS A 565 -31.47 3.25 -15.97
N MET A 566 -31.75 4.19 -16.89
CA MET A 566 -32.94 5.01 -16.82
C MET A 566 -34.22 4.16 -16.93
N MET A 567 -34.27 3.23 -17.89
CA MET A 567 -35.44 2.35 -18.07
C MET A 567 -35.63 1.37 -16.91
N ALA A 568 -34.53 0.84 -16.35
CA ALA A 568 -34.59 0.01 -15.14
C ALA A 568 -35.10 0.83 -13.93
N GLU A 569 -34.68 2.09 -13.77
CA GLU A 569 -35.17 2.96 -12.70
C GLU A 569 -36.67 3.27 -12.84
N LYS A 570 -37.14 3.57 -14.06
CA LYS A 570 -38.57 3.73 -14.34
C LYS A 570 -39.35 2.46 -14.03
N THR A 571 -38.84 1.31 -14.47
CA THR A 571 -39.44 -0.01 -14.19
C THR A 571 -39.50 -0.30 -12.68
N ALA A 572 -38.45 0.01 -11.92
CA ALA A 572 -38.44 -0.14 -10.48
C ALA A 572 -39.52 0.73 -9.82
N THR A 573 -39.63 2.00 -10.25
CA THR A 573 -40.61 2.95 -9.74
C THR A 573 -42.04 2.51 -10.03
N GLU A 574 -42.32 2.10 -11.28
CA GLU A 574 -43.62 1.60 -11.71
C GLU A 574 -44.03 0.33 -10.95
N GLU A 575 -43.14 -0.66 -10.84
CA GLU A 575 -43.41 -1.89 -10.10
C GLU A 575 -43.57 -1.65 -8.60
N ALA A 576 -42.78 -0.74 -8.01
CA ALA A 576 -42.93 -0.35 -6.61
C ALA A 576 -44.30 0.28 -6.35
N SER A 577 -44.70 1.25 -7.17
CA SER A 577 -46.00 1.90 -7.07
C SER A 577 -47.15 0.90 -7.23
N ARG A 578 -47.09 0.06 -8.27
CA ARG A 578 -48.11 -0.96 -8.56
C ARG A 578 -48.28 -1.97 -7.44
N ARG A 579 -47.19 -2.28 -6.72
CA ARG A 579 -47.15 -3.31 -5.66
C ARG A 579 -47.14 -2.74 -4.25
N ARG A 580 -47.23 -1.40 -4.11
CA ARG A 580 -47.14 -0.68 -2.83
C ARG A 580 -45.86 -1.00 -2.03
N LEU A 581 -44.76 -1.25 -2.74
CA LEU A 581 -43.46 -1.54 -2.14
C LEU A 581 -42.72 -0.22 -1.83
N GLN A 582 -42.10 -0.10 -0.65
CA GLN A 582 -41.30 1.09 -0.37
C GLN A 582 -40.01 1.08 -1.18
N LEU A 583 -39.77 2.15 -1.95
CA LEU A 583 -38.61 2.28 -2.81
C LEU A 583 -37.83 3.56 -2.46
N ALA A 584 -36.54 3.37 -2.20
CA ALA A 584 -35.55 4.44 -2.22
C ALA A 584 -34.55 4.17 -3.36
N VAL A 585 -34.21 5.20 -4.12
CA VAL A 585 -33.30 5.11 -5.25
C VAL A 585 -32.04 5.91 -4.95
N VAL A 586 -30.90 5.24 -4.90
CA VAL A 586 -29.60 5.92 -4.83
C VAL A 586 -29.07 6.07 -6.25
N VAL A 587 -28.69 7.29 -6.62
CA VAL A 587 -28.22 7.64 -7.96
C VAL A 587 -26.72 7.97 -7.89
N PRO A 588 -25.82 6.95 -7.93
CA PRO A 588 -24.39 7.17 -7.88
C PRO A 588 -23.84 7.68 -9.21
N CYS A 589 -22.80 8.51 -9.13
CA CYS A 589 -21.98 8.91 -10.26
C CYS A 589 -20.75 8.00 -10.42
N VAL A 590 -19.70 8.45 -11.14
CA VAL A 590 -18.47 7.65 -11.32
C VAL A 590 -17.88 7.38 -9.95
N THR A 591 -18.05 6.14 -9.48
CA THR A 591 -17.66 5.76 -8.13
C THR A 591 -16.18 5.42 -8.12
N VAL A 592 -15.41 6.05 -7.25
CA VAL A 592 -13.97 5.84 -7.09
C VAL A 592 -13.66 5.48 -5.64
N GLY A 593 -12.58 4.76 -5.40
CA GLY A 593 -12.18 4.34 -4.04
C GLY A 593 -11.54 2.96 -4.03
N PRO A 594 -11.09 2.46 -2.86
CA PRO A 594 -10.42 1.17 -2.76
C PRO A 594 -11.33 0.01 -3.17
N ILE A 595 -10.80 -0.95 -3.93
CA ILE A 595 -11.57 -2.13 -4.37
C ILE A 595 -11.48 -3.27 -3.33
N LEU A 596 -12.61 -3.85 -2.96
CA LEU A 596 -12.64 -5.05 -2.10
C LEU A 596 -12.53 -6.32 -2.93
N GLN A 597 -13.20 -6.35 -4.08
CA GLN A 597 -13.17 -7.44 -5.04
C GLN A 597 -11.77 -7.64 -5.66
N PRO A 598 -11.46 -8.82 -6.22
CA PRO A 598 -10.15 -9.14 -6.78
C PRO A 598 -9.90 -8.61 -8.19
N SER A 599 -10.91 -8.05 -8.86
CA SER A 599 -10.80 -7.54 -10.24
C SER A 599 -11.09 -6.04 -10.31
N VAL A 600 -10.41 -5.35 -11.24
CA VAL A 600 -10.66 -3.93 -11.52
C VAL A 600 -12.07 -3.75 -12.08
N ASN A 601 -12.82 -2.79 -11.52
CA ASN A 601 -14.17 -2.45 -12.01
C ASN A 601 -14.12 -1.37 -13.10
N PHE A 602 -15.24 -1.20 -13.82
CA PHE A 602 -15.34 -0.25 -14.92
C PHE A 602 -15.03 1.21 -14.52
N SER A 603 -15.48 1.65 -13.35
CA SER A 603 -15.23 3.01 -12.84
C SER A 603 -13.77 3.26 -12.48
N CYS A 604 -13.07 2.26 -11.92
CA CYS A 604 -11.62 2.35 -11.71
C CYS A 604 -10.85 2.27 -13.04
N HIS A 605 -11.30 1.43 -13.99
CA HIS A 605 -10.70 1.35 -15.33
C HIS A 605 -10.78 2.70 -16.08
N HIS A 606 -11.85 3.46 -15.85
CA HIS A 606 -12.02 4.81 -16.38
C HIS A 606 -10.90 5.78 -15.97
N VAL A 607 -10.39 5.66 -14.73
CA VAL A 607 -9.27 6.46 -14.20
C VAL A 607 -7.93 5.86 -14.64
N VAL A 608 -7.79 4.53 -14.54
CA VAL A 608 -6.56 3.80 -14.88
C VAL A 608 -6.12 4.06 -16.32
N ARG A 609 -7.05 4.08 -17.29
CA ARG A 609 -6.69 4.31 -18.70
C ARG A 609 -6.01 5.66 -18.96
N TYR A 610 -6.28 6.68 -18.13
CA TYR A 610 -5.60 7.97 -18.24
C TYR A 610 -4.24 7.96 -17.56
N LEU A 611 -4.10 7.23 -16.45
CA LEU A 611 -2.82 7.02 -15.78
C LEU A 611 -1.87 6.21 -16.66
N THR A 612 -2.34 5.16 -17.32
CA THR A 612 -1.45 4.30 -18.12
C THR A 612 -1.12 4.89 -19.50
N GLY A 613 -1.65 6.06 -19.85
CA GLY A 613 -1.53 6.62 -21.20
C GLY A 613 -2.31 5.83 -22.26
N ALA A 614 -3.08 4.80 -21.88
CA ALA A 614 -3.91 4.02 -22.80
C ALA A 614 -5.00 4.87 -23.49
N ALA A 615 -5.41 5.97 -22.85
CA ALA A 615 -6.20 7.01 -23.48
C ALA A 615 -5.29 8.17 -23.92
N ALA A 616 -4.92 8.19 -25.20
CA ALA A 616 -4.06 9.23 -25.78
C ALA A 616 -4.70 10.62 -25.81
N THR A 617 -6.03 10.68 -25.77
CA THR A 617 -6.82 11.92 -25.68
C THR A 617 -7.97 11.74 -24.70
N TYR A 618 -8.57 12.84 -24.27
CA TYR A 618 -9.74 12.83 -23.41
C TYR A 618 -10.84 13.73 -23.97
N PRO A 619 -12.12 13.38 -23.77
CA PRO A 619 -13.22 14.21 -24.23
C PRO A 619 -13.26 15.51 -23.40
N ASN A 620 -13.53 16.63 -24.09
CA ASN A 620 -13.77 17.93 -23.48
C ASN A 620 -15.12 17.94 -22.76
N ALA A 621 -15.16 17.29 -21.59
CA ALA A 621 -16.38 16.95 -20.89
C ALA A 621 -16.17 17.02 -19.37
N VAL A 622 -17.29 17.08 -18.66
CA VAL A 622 -17.37 17.13 -17.20
C VAL A 622 -17.91 15.81 -16.67
N ALA A 623 -17.42 15.38 -15.51
CA ALA A 623 -17.85 14.14 -14.88
C ALA A 623 -18.07 14.32 -13.38
N ALA A 624 -19.07 13.61 -12.85
CA ALA A 624 -19.39 13.54 -11.43
C ALA A 624 -18.68 12.33 -10.78
N TYR A 625 -18.15 12.52 -9.58
CA TYR A 625 -17.46 11.50 -8.78
C TYR A 625 -17.96 11.43 -7.34
N ALA A 626 -17.91 10.24 -6.76
CA ALA A 626 -18.19 9.96 -5.35
C ALA A 626 -17.31 8.81 -4.85
N ASP A 627 -16.98 8.81 -3.55
CA ASP A 627 -16.26 7.71 -2.93
C ASP A 627 -17.17 6.49 -2.75
N VAL A 628 -16.65 5.30 -3.01
CA VAL A 628 -17.41 4.04 -2.89
C VAL A 628 -17.96 3.79 -1.48
N ARG A 629 -17.27 4.25 -0.43
CA ARG A 629 -17.74 4.15 0.95
C ARG A 629 -18.92 5.08 1.20
N ASP A 630 -18.90 6.27 0.63
CA ASP A 630 -20.00 7.23 0.73
C ASP A 630 -21.23 6.72 0.01
N VAL A 631 -21.05 6.12 -1.18
CA VAL A 631 -22.12 5.45 -1.90
C VAL A 631 -22.70 4.32 -1.05
N ALA A 632 -21.88 3.49 -0.42
CA ALA A 632 -22.37 2.44 0.46
C ALA A 632 -23.13 2.97 1.69
N ARG A 633 -22.60 4.01 2.36
CA ARG A 633 -23.29 4.69 3.47
C ARG A 633 -24.62 5.28 3.02
N ALA A 634 -24.68 5.90 1.85
CA ALA A 634 -25.92 6.44 1.29
C ALA A 634 -27.00 5.36 1.15
N HIS A 635 -26.64 4.16 0.66
CA HIS A 635 -27.58 3.04 0.56
C HIS A 635 -28.16 2.65 1.91
N VAL A 636 -27.31 2.53 2.93
CA VAL A 636 -27.77 2.13 4.27
C VAL A 636 -28.56 3.23 4.96
N LEU A 637 -28.17 4.50 4.80
CA LEU A 637 -28.92 5.65 5.36
C LEU A 637 -30.34 5.74 4.79
N VAL A 638 -30.52 5.59 3.47
CA VAL A 638 -31.87 5.60 2.88
C VAL A 638 -32.69 4.35 3.23
N TYR A 639 -32.03 3.25 3.59
CA TYR A 639 -32.73 2.08 4.14
C TYR A 639 -33.22 2.35 5.57
N GLU A 640 -32.36 2.89 6.44
CA GLU A 640 -32.63 3.09 7.87
C GLU A 640 -33.62 4.23 8.14
N HIS A 641 -33.59 5.29 7.33
CA HIS A 641 -34.44 6.44 7.58
C HIS A 641 -35.88 6.17 7.11
N HIS A 642 -36.84 6.00 8.03
CA HIS A 642 -38.23 5.64 7.70
C HIS A 642 -38.89 6.56 6.67
N GLY A 643 -38.61 7.86 6.70
CA GLY A 643 -39.15 8.83 5.74
C GLY A 643 -38.47 8.85 4.36
N ALA A 644 -37.40 8.08 4.14
CA ALA A 644 -36.66 8.10 2.88
C ALA A 644 -37.43 7.43 1.74
N ARG A 645 -37.64 8.17 0.65
CA ARG A 645 -38.41 7.75 -0.54
C ARG A 645 -37.98 8.52 -1.78
N GLY A 646 -38.09 7.86 -2.93
CA GLY A 646 -37.69 8.43 -4.21
C GLY A 646 -36.17 8.50 -4.38
N ARG A 647 -35.71 9.41 -5.24
CA ARG A 647 -34.31 9.49 -5.70
C ARG A 647 -33.42 10.25 -4.71
N TYR A 648 -32.14 9.92 -4.68
CA TYR A 648 -31.09 10.56 -3.89
C TYR A 648 -29.81 10.63 -4.73
N LEU A 649 -29.39 11.83 -5.14
CA LEU A 649 -28.18 12.00 -5.93
C LEU A 649 -26.94 11.83 -5.07
N CYS A 650 -26.16 10.78 -5.33
CA CYS A 650 -24.90 10.52 -4.64
C CYS A 650 -23.74 11.05 -5.49
N ILE A 651 -23.54 12.37 -5.41
CA ILE A 651 -22.49 13.12 -6.11
C ILE A 651 -21.69 13.90 -5.07
N GLY A 652 -20.38 13.62 -4.97
CA GLY A 652 -19.48 14.33 -4.07
C GLY A 652 -18.78 15.50 -4.76
N THR A 653 -18.38 15.33 -6.02
CA THR A 653 -17.64 16.35 -6.78
C THR A 653 -17.98 16.28 -8.26
N VAL A 654 -18.14 17.43 -8.91
CA VAL A 654 -18.23 17.56 -10.37
C VAL A 654 -17.01 18.34 -10.84
N ILE A 655 -16.29 17.77 -11.79
CA ILE A 655 -15.01 18.34 -12.24
C ILE A 655 -14.84 18.16 -13.74
N HIS A 656 -14.19 19.14 -14.37
CA HIS A 656 -13.81 19.03 -15.78
C HIS A 656 -12.76 17.93 -15.97
N ARG A 657 -12.78 17.24 -17.11
CA ARG A 657 -11.83 16.15 -17.38
C ARG A 657 -10.37 16.60 -17.34
N ALA A 658 -10.06 17.80 -17.83
CA ALA A 658 -8.72 18.38 -17.74
C ALA A 658 -8.24 18.56 -16.30
N GLU A 659 -9.15 18.96 -15.41
CA GLU A 659 -8.85 19.21 -14.00
C GLU A 659 -8.70 17.88 -13.22
N LEU A 660 -9.49 16.86 -13.57
CA LEU A 660 -9.24 15.49 -13.11
C LEU A 660 -7.84 15.03 -13.50
N LEU A 661 -7.43 15.25 -14.76
CA LEU A 661 -6.12 14.85 -15.25
C LEU A 661 -4.99 15.64 -14.58
N ARG A 662 -5.18 16.94 -14.33
CA ARG A 662 -4.26 17.74 -13.50
C ARG A 662 -4.11 17.11 -12.12
N MET A 663 -5.22 16.76 -11.46
CA MET A 663 -5.21 16.11 -10.16
C MET A 663 -4.52 14.73 -10.19
N LEU A 664 -4.76 13.92 -11.23
CA LEU A 664 -4.09 12.63 -11.41
C LEU A 664 -2.59 12.79 -11.68
N LYS A 665 -2.19 13.79 -12.47
CA LYS A 665 -0.78 14.13 -12.72
C LYS A 665 -0.09 14.61 -11.45
N GLU A 666 -0.76 15.39 -10.61
CA GLU A 666 -0.21 15.86 -9.33
C GLU A 666 -0.11 14.74 -8.29
N LEU A 667 -1.14 13.89 -8.20
CA LEU A 667 -1.15 12.77 -7.27
C LEU A 667 -0.22 11.64 -7.71
N PHE A 668 -0.11 11.42 -9.01
CA PHE A 668 0.67 10.34 -9.60
C PHE A 668 1.47 10.79 -10.84
N PRO A 669 2.48 11.66 -10.65
CA PRO A 669 3.28 12.22 -11.74
C PRO A 669 4.10 11.20 -12.53
N GLN A 670 4.28 9.98 -11.99
CA GLN A 670 4.95 8.85 -12.64
C GLN A 670 4.24 8.30 -13.89
N TYR A 671 2.99 8.72 -14.10
CA TYR A 671 2.15 8.24 -15.18
C TYR A 671 2.08 9.27 -16.32
N PRO A 672 2.10 8.83 -17.59
CA PRO A 672 2.09 9.72 -18.75
C PRO A 672 0.70 10.35 -18.98
N VAL A 673 0.34 11.35 -18.16
CA VAL A 673 -0.95 12.06 -18.21
C VAL A 673 -0.86 13.28 -19.14
N THR A 674 -1.61 13.29 -20.25
CA THR A 674 -1.68 14.39 -21.25
C THR A 674 -2.79 15.42 -20.95
N SER A 675 -2.57 16.73 -21.18
CA SER A 675 -3.59 17.80 -21.00
C SER A 675 -3.61 18.88 -22.10
N LYS A 676 -4.80 19.18 -22.70
CA LYS A 676 -5.18 20.46 -23.36
C LYS A 676 -6.72 20.67 -23.38
N TYR A 677 -7.16 21.93 -23.20
CA TYR A 677 -8.53 22.49 -23.30
C TYR A 677 -9.50 22.31 -22.10
N MET A 678 -10.39 23.29 -21.90
CA MET A 678 -11.24 23.47 -20.71
C MET A 678 -12.68 23.92 -21.06
N VAL A 679 -13.71 23.31 -20.43
CA VAL A 679 -15.13 23.72 -20.43
C VAL A 679 -15.62 23.93 -19.00
N LYS A 680 -16.64 24.78 -18.80
CA LYS A 680 -17.22 25.15 -17.50
C LYS A 680 -17.99 23.98 -16.85
N PRO A 681 -17.74 23.64 -15.57
CA PRO A 681 -18.52 22.64 -14.82
C PRO A 681 -20.00 23.02 -14.62
N TYR A 682 -20.91 22.04 -14.64
CA TYR A 682 -22.32 22.24 -14.26
C TYR A 682 -22.51 22.21 -12.73
N LYS A 683 -23.63 22.76 -12.26
CA LYS A 683 -24.02 22.79 -10.84
C LYS A 683 -24.88 21.57 -10.49
N PHE A 684 -24.82 21.12 -9.24
CA PHE A 684 -25.62 20.00 -8.73
C PHE A 684 -26.04 20.23 -7.28
N SER A 685 -27.09 19.56 -6.83
CA SER A 685 -27.50 19.49 -5.42
C SER A 685 -27.37 18.07 -4.89
N ASN A 686 -26.82 17.93 -3.68
CA ASN A 686 -26.79 16.67 -2.93
C ASN A 686 -27.41 16.83 -1.53
N GLN A 687 -28.23 17.88 -1.36
CA GLN A 687 -28.76 18.30 -0.07
C GLN A 687 -29.53 17.19 0.64
N ARG A 688 -30.32 16.39 -0.09
CA ARG A 688 -31.13 15.32 0.50
C ARG A 688 -30.32 14.22 1.20
N LEU A 689 -29.08 13.97 0.78
CA LEU A 689 -28.19 13.03 1.49
C LEU A 689 -27.47 13.70 2.66
N ARG A 690 -27.14 14.99 2.53
CA ARG A 690 -26.57 15.78 3.65
C ARG A 690 -27.57 15.93 4.79
N ASP A 691 -28.84 16.13 4.47
CA ASP A 691 -29.93 16.19 5.45
C ASP A 691 -30.11 14.86 6.21
N LEU A 692 -29.69 13.74 5.62
CA LEU A 692 -29.63 12.42 6.27
C LEU A 692 -28.31 12.18 7.04
N GLY A 693 -27.44 13.19 7.15
CA GLY A 693 -26.17 13.11 7.86
C GLY A 693 -24.98 12.55 7.05
N LEU A 694 -25.09 12.44 5.72
CA LEU A 694 -23.98 11.96 4.90
C LEU A 694 -22.96 13.07 4.62
N GLU A 695 -21.73 12.85 5.08
CA GLU A 695 -20.56 13.64 4.68
C GLU A 695 -19.81 12.97 3.52
N PHE A 696 -19.47 13.77 2.51
CA PHE A 696 -18.77 13.32 1.31
C PHE A 696 -17.24 13.42 1.46
N THR A 697 -16.56 12.31 1.17
CA THR A 697 -15.11 12.18 1.10
C THR A 697 -14.57 13.00 -0.09
N PRO A 698 -13.48 13.78 0.08
CA PRO A 698 -12.88 14.53 -1.01
C PRO A 698 -12.42 13.64 -2.17
N LEU A 699 -12.64 14.10 -3.41
CA LEU A 699 -12.25 13.35 -4.62
C LEU A 699 -10.75 13.01 -4.65
N ARG A 700 -9.89 13.96 -4.26
CA ARG A 700 -8.43 13.78 -4.23
C ARG A 700 -8.02 12.58 -3.37
N LYS A 701 -8.60 12.46 -2.18
CA LYS A 701 -8.39 11.33 -1.26
C LYS A 701 -8.92 10.02 -1.86
N SER A 702 -10.11 10.07 -2.45
CA SER A 702 -10.76 8.91 -3.08
C SER A 702 -9.92 8.34 -4.22
N LEU A 703 -9.36 9.21 -5.09
CA LEU A 703 -8.45 8.82 -6.17
C LEU A 703 -7.16 8.24 -5.64
N HIS A 704 -6.55 8.88 -4.64
CA HIS A 704 -5.30 8.41 -4.06
C HIS A 704 -5.42 6.99 -3.50
N GLU A 705 -6.39 6.77 -2.62
CA GLU A 705 -6.60 5.47 -1.97
C GLU A 705 -7.06 4.39 -2.97
N ALA A 706 -7.80 4.77 -4.01
CA ALA A 706 -8.15 3.86 -5.10
C ALA A 706 -6.91 3.36 -5.84
N ILE A 707 -6.01 4.27 -6.21
CA ILE A 707 -4.81 3.98 -7.01
C ILE A 707 -3.78 3.21 -6.17
N GLU A 708 -3.57 3.57 -4.91
CA GLU A 708 -2.76 2.78 -3.98
C GLU A 708 -3.33 1.37 -3.77
N CYS A 709 -4.67 1.25 -3.70
CA CYS A 709 -5.32 -0.05 -3.60
C CYS A 709 -5.07 -0.90 -4.87
N LEU A 710 -5.16 -0.29 -6.06
CA LEU A 710 -4.87 -0.95 -7.33
C LEU A 710 -3.40 -1.37 -7.41
N GLN A 711 -2.46 -0.54 -6.97
CA GLN A 711 -1.04 -0.87 -6.89
C GLN A 711 -0.78 -2.04 -5.93
N ARG A 712 -1.31 -1.98 -4.71
CA ARG A 712 -1.16 -3.07 -3.71
C ARG A 712 -1.75 -4.40 -4.18
N LYS A 713 -2.80 -4.35 -5.00
CA LYS A 713 -3.44 -5.54 -5.58
C LYS A 713 -2.81 -5.97 -6.92
N GLY A 714 -1.75 -5.30 -7.39
CA GLY A 714 -1.04 -5.64 -8.63
C GLY A 714 -1.79 -5.29 -9.91
N HIS A 715 -2.80 -4.42 -9.84
CA HIS A 715 -3.58 -3.97 -11.01
C HIS A 715 -3.01 -2.72 -11.69
N LEU A 716 -2.07 -2.04 -11.03
CA LEU A 716 -1.38 -0.89 -11.58
C LEU A 716 0.10 -1.00 -11.19
N PRO A 717 1.05 -0.89 -12.14
CA PRO A 717 2.46 -1.02 -11.84
C PRO A 717 2.91 0.13 -10.93
N VAL A 718 3.72 -0.13 -9.91
CA VAL A 718 4.36 0.96 -9.15
C VAL A 718 5.49 1.51 -10.01
N VAL A 719 5.18 2.53 -10.82
CA VAL A 719 6.18 3.26 -11.60
C VAL A 719 6.86 4.26 -10.64
N THR A 720 8.11 4.02 -10.30
CA THR A 720 8.97 5.05 -9.71
C THR A 720 9.27 6.09 -10.79
N LEU A 721 9.17 7.38 -10.45
CA LEU A 721 9.60 8.47 -11.33
C LEU A 721 11.12 8.39 -11.55
N GLY A 722 11.50 7.55 -12.51
CA GLY A 722 12.78 7.61 -13.16
C GLY A 722 12.77 8.81 -14.09
N ILE A 723 13.67 9.75 -13.82
CA ILE A 723 14.25 10.66 -14.80
C ILE A 723 14.35 9.92 -16.14
N THR A 724 13.65 10.42 -17.16
CA THR A 724 13.97 10.05 -18.54
C THR A 724 15.32 10.71 -18.85
N ILE A 725 16.41 9.99 -18.63
CA ILE A 725 17.70 10.40 -19.15
C ILE A 725 17.62 10.25 -20.67
N THR A 726 17.27 11.35 -21.34
CA THR A 726 17.54 11.48 -22.77
C THR A 726 19.04 11.80 -22.87
N ILE A 727 19.87 10.76 -22.98
CA ILE A 727 21.27 10.96 -23.32
C ILE A 727 21.29 11.35 -24.80
N THR A 728 21.46 12.63 -25.10
CA THR A 728 22.06 13.05 -26.36
C THR A 728 23.50 12.55 -26.37
N MET A 729 23.71 11.36 -26.92
CA MET A 729 25.03 10.88 -27.33
C MET A 729 25.41 11.67 -28.58
N SER A 730 26.24 12.69 -28.43
CA SER A 730 27.13 13.08 -29.53
C SER A 730 28.05 11.89 -29.80
N SER A 731 28.10 11.50 -31.07
CA SER A 731 29.05 10.57 -31.70
C SER A 731 30.42 10.57 -31.00
N ILE A 732 31.09 9.45 -30.75
CA ILE A 732 31.51 8.45 -31.74
C ILE A 732 31.80 7.13 -31.00
N SER A 733 31.12 6.04 -31.40
CA SER A 733 31.67 4.70 -31.68
C SER A 733 30.56 3.63 -31.64
N ASN A 734 30.61 2.71 -32.60
CA ASN A 734 29.57 1.76 -33.02
C ASN A 734 29.02 0.78 -31.95
N ASP A 735 27.73 0.44 -32.16
CA ASP A 735 27.08 -0.89 -32.06
C ASP A 735 26.54 -1.53 -30.73
N ASN A 736 25.31 -2.09 -30.88
CA ASN A 736 24.74 -3.36 -30.37
C ASN A 736 23.83 -3.47 -29.10
N ASN A 737 23.77 -2.53 -28.15
CA ASN A 737 23.11 -2.84 -26.85
C ASN A 737 21.58 -2.57 -26.76
N GLY A 738 21.03 -1.71 -27.60
CA GLY A 738 19.58 -1.38 -27.63
C GLY A 738 18.70 -2.45 -28.28
N ASP A 739 19.27 -3.20 -29.23
CA ASP A 739 18.59 -4.31 -29.90
C ASP A 739 18.57 -5.58 -29.06
N GLN A 740 19.58 -5.82 -28.21
CA GLN A 740 19.62 -6.99 -27.32
C GLN A 740 18.47 -7.03 -26.30
N LYS A 741 18.10 -5.90 -25.69
CA LYS A 741 16.95 -5.84 -24.75
C LYS A 741 15.60 -6.05 -25.43
N ARG A 742 15.43 -5.58 -26.66
CA ARG A 742 14.23 -5.83 -27.49
C ARG A 742 14.17 -7.29 -27.98
N GLN A 743 15.32 -7.87 -28.33
CA GLN A 743 15.43 -9.29 -28.69
C GLN A 743 15.14 -10.20 -27.48
N GLN A 744 15.66 -9.89 -26.28
CA GLN A 744 15.43 -10.69 -25.05
C GLN A 744 13.94 -10.79 -24.67
N GLN A 745 13.15 -9.71 -24.81
CA GLN A 745 11.71 -9.72 -24.51
C GLN A 745 10.86 -10.53 -25.52
N GLN A 746 11.44 -10.89 -26.67
CA GLN A 746 10.78 -11.74 -27.68
C GLN A 746 11.23 -13.20 -27.64
N GLN A 747 12.27 -13.53 -26.88
CA GLN A 747 12.83 -14.88 -26.83
C GLN A 747 11.87 -15.86 -26.16
N LEU A 748 11.64 -16.97 -26.86
CA LEU A 748 10.92 -18.12 -26.34
C LEU A 748 11.89 -19.00 -25.55
N VAL A 749 11.55 -19.36 -24.32
CA VAL A 749 12.31 -20.30 -23.49
C VAL A 749 11.43 -21.46 -23.06
N CYS A 750 12.02 -22.64 -22.86
CA CYS A 750 11.29 -23.82 -22.39
C CYS A 750 11.64 -24.17 -20.93
N VAL A 751 10.64 -24.50 -20.10
CA VAL A 751 10.87 -25.02 -18.74
C VAL A 751 10.29 -26.43 -18.62
N THR A 752 11.14 -27.40 -18.31
CA THR A 752 10.69 -28.76 -17.99
C THR A 752 10.39 -28.89 -16.51
N GLY A 753 9.42 -29.74 -16.14
CA GLY A 753 9.05 -29.92 -14.73
C GLY A 753 8.36 -28.71 -14.11
N ALA A 754 7.76 -27.85 -14.96
CA ALA A 754 7.15 -26.59 -14.56
C ALA A 754 6.03 -26.72 -13.52
N GLY A 755 5.29 -27.83 -13.52
CA GLY A 755 4.23 -28.08 -12.52
C GLY A 755 4.76 -28.41 -11.11
N GLY A 756 6.07 -28.55 -10.94
CA GLY A 756 6.74 -28.80 -9.67
C GLY A 756 7.05 -27.54 -8.87
N PHE A 757 7.60 -27.74 -7.66
CA PHE A 757 7.84 -26.64 -6.72
C PHE A 757 8.84 -25.60 -7.27
N ILE A 758 10.07 -26.00 -7.63
CA ILE A 758 11.06 -25.08 -8.22
C ILE A 758 10.62 -24.62 -9.61
N GLY A 759 10.12 -25.55 -10.44
CA GLY A 759 9.75 -25.27 -11.83
C GLY A 759 8.69 -24.16 -11.97
N SER A 760 7.68 -24.15 -11.11
CA SER A 760 6.62 -23.13 -11.15
C SER A 760 7.13 -21.73 -10.78
N TRP A 761 8.11 -21.65 -9.87
CA TRP A 761 8.77 -20.39 -9.52
C TRP A 761 9.74 -19.93 -10.61
N VAL A 762 10.44 -20.83 -11.30
CA VAL A 762 11.25 -20.49 -12.49
C VAL A 762 10.35 -19.93 -13.59
N VAL A 763 9.20 -20.54 -13.87
CA VAL A 763 8.22 -20.00 -14.84
C VAL A 763 7.76 -18.60 -14.43
N ARG A 764 7.40 -18.41 -13.15
CA ARG A 764 6.99 -17.11 -12.63
C ARG A 764 8.07 -16.06 -12.80
N GLU A 765 9.32 -16.38 -12.47
CA GLU A 765 10.46 -15.46 -12.60
C GLU A 765 10.71 -15.07 -14.06
N LEU A 766 10.66 -16.03 -14.98
CA LEU A 766 10.84 -15.78 -16.41
C LEU A 766 9.69 -14.93 -17.00
N LEU A 767 8.44 -15.19 -16.60
CA LEU A 767 7.29 -14.37 -17.00
C LEU A 767 7.41 -12.94 -16.47
N LEU A 768 7.88 -12.73 -15.23
CA LEU A 768 8.10 -11.40 -14.65
C LEU A 768 9.20 -10.63 -15.41
N ARG A 769 10.24 -11.32 -15.87
CA ARG A 769 11.33 -10.76 -16.68
C ARG A 769 10.96 -10.52 -18.14
N GLY A 770 9.77 -10.97 -18.54
CA GLY A 770 9.18 -10.64 -19.83
C GLY A 770 9.30 -11.72 -20.90
N TYR A 771 9.91 -12.87 -20.60
CA TYR A 771 10.09 -13.96 -21.55
C TYR A 771 8.76 -14.58 -21.99
N ARG A 772 8.72 -15.08 -23.23
CA ARG A 772 7.71 -16.05 -23.65
C ARG A 772 8.14 -17.41 -23.13
N VAL A 773 7.30 -18.03 -22.33
CA VAL A 773 7.61 -19.30 -21.65
C VAL A 773 6.76 -20.41 -22.25
N ARG A 774 7.42 -21.46 -22.70
CA ARG A 774 6.80 -22.74 -23.03
C ARG A 774 7.12 -23.73 -21.93
N THR A 775 6.17 -24.50 -21.45
CA THR A 775 6.43 -25.48 -20.40
C THR A 775 6.09 -26.87 -20.86
N THR A 776 6.87 -27.86 -20.41
CA THR A 776 6.51 -29.27 -20.62
C THR A 776 5.82 -29.82 -19.37
N VAL A 777 4.67 -30.45 -19.60
CA VAL A 777 3.90 -31.17 -18.61
C VAL A 777 3.37 -32.45 -19.25
N ARG A 778 3.26 -33.54 -18.47
CA ARG A 778 2.76 -34.83 -19.00
C ARG A 778 1.31 -34.77 -19.52
N ASP A 779 0.50 -33.92 -18.90
CA ASP A 779 -0.87 -33.62 -19.32
C ASP A 779 -1.15 -32.12 -19.10
N PRO A 780 -1.25 -31.31 -20.16
CA PRO A 780 -1.60 -29.89 -20.08
C PRO A 780 -2.98 -29.60 -19.47
N ALA A 781 -3.94 -30.51 -19.62
CA ALA A 781 -5.30 -30.33 -19.13
C ALA A 781 -5.46 -30.70 -17.65
N ASP A 782 -4.45 -31.36 -17.07
CA ASP A 782 -4.47 -31.76 -15.66
C ASP A 782 -4.60 -30.52 -14.76
N ARG A 783 -5.63 -30.55 -13.91
CA ARG A 783 -5.94 -29.49 -12.95
C ARG A 783 -4.76 -29.17 -12.03
N LYS A 784 -3.82 -30.09 -11.81
CA LYS A 784 -2.59 -29.81 -11.03
C LYS A 784 -1.78 -28.65 -11.61
N ASN A 785 -1.86 -28.40 -12.92
CA ASN A 785 -1.13 -27.33 -13.61
C ASN A 785 -1.85 -25.98 -13.60
N ALA A 786 -3.06 -25.89 -13.05
CA ALA A 786 -3.86 -24.65 -13.03
C ALA A 786 -3.13 -23.47 -12.37
N HIS A 787 -2.25 -23.74 -11.41
CA HIS A 787 -1.45 -22.72 -10.74
C HIS A 787 -0.47 -22.00 -11.69
N LEU A 788 -0.05 -22.64 -12.79
CA LEU A 788 0.79 -22.02 -13.82
C LEU A 788 0.00 -21.02 -14.67
N LEU A 789 -1.24 -21.36 -15.02
CA LEU A 789 -2.12 -20.50 -15.81
C LEU A 789 -2.61 -19.28 -15.01
N ALA A 790 -2.58 -19.37 -13.68
CA ALA A 790 -2.91 -18.27 -12.78
C ALA A 790 -1.75 -17.27 -12.55
N LEU A 791 -0.57 -17.51 -13.13
CA LEU A 791 0.57 -16.61 -13.00
C LEU A 791 0.36 -15.32 -13.81
N GLU A 792 0.87 -14.22 -13.29
CA GLU A 792 0.88 -12.93 -13.98
C GLU A 792 1.62 -13.04 -15.32
N GLY A 793 1.03 -12.52 -16.40
CA GLY A 793 1.55 -12.64 -17.76
C GLY A 793 1.38 -14.02 -18.42
N ALA A 794 0.82 -15.03 -17.73
CA ALA A 794 0.66 -16.36 -18.29
C ALA A 794 -0.30 -16.41 -19.49
N HIS A 795 -1.41 -15.67 -19.44
CA HIS A 795 -2.40 -15.65 -20.52
C HIS A 795 -1.82 -15.20 -21.87
N GLU A 796 -0.80 -14.35 -21.85
CA GLU A 796 -0.18 -13.79 -23.05
C GLU A 796 1.09 -14.53 -23.45
N ARG A 797 1.88 -14.97 -22.46
CA ARG A 797 3.26 -15.42 -22.69
C ARG A 797 3.53 -16.85 -22.26
N LEU A 798 2.61 -17.55 -21.61
CA LEU A 798 2.78 -18.93 -21.19
C LEU A 798 2.04 -19.89 -22.12
N SER A 799 2.72 -20.94 -22.56
CA SER A 799 2.11 -22.06 -23.30
C SER A 799 2.49 -23.40 -22.69
N LEU A 800 1.50 -24.25 -22.42
CA LEU A 800 1.75 -25.60 -21.90
C LEU A 800 1.79 -26.58 -23.09
N ARG A 801 2.82 -27.41 -23.13
CA ARG A 801 2.98 -28.49 -24.11
C ARG A 801 3.02 -29.84 -23.41
N ARG A 802 2.37 -30.81 -24.03
CA ARG A 802 2.48 -32.21 -23.62
C ARG A 802 3.85 -32.73 -24.04
N ALA A 803 4.67 -33.07 -23.06
CA ALA A 803 5.93 -33.79 -23.29
C ALA A 803 6.40 -34.43 -21.97
N ASP A 804 6.93 -35.65 -22.09
CA ASP A 804 7.66 -36.35 -21.04
C ASP A 804 9.16 -36.25 -21.33
N VAL A 805 10.02 -36.29 -20.31
CA VAL A 805 11.48 -36.24 -20.54
C VAL A 805 12.02 -37.54 -21.15
N LEU A 806 11.26 -38.63 -21.06
CA LEU A 806 11.54 -39.88 -21.76
C LEU A 806 10.97 -39.90 -23.19
N ASP A 807 10.11 -38.95 -23.55
CA ASP A 807 9.56 -38.79 -24.89
C ASP A 807 10.41 -37.80 -25.70
N PHE A 808 11.43 -38.33 -26.38
CA PHE A 808 12.37 -37.53 -27.16
C PHE A 808 11.67 -36.70 -28.26
N ALA A 809 10.69 -37.27 -28.97
CA ALA A 809 9.94 -36.55 -30.01
C ALA A 809 9.11 -35.40 -29.41
N GLY A 810 8.49 -35.63 -28.25
CA GLY A 810 7.80 -34.59 -27.49
C GLY A 810 8.74 -33.45 -27.05
N LEU A 811 9.97 -33.77 -26.65
CA LEU A 811 10.98 -32.78 -26.29
C LEU A 811 11.43 -31.94 -27.51
N LEU A 812 11.68 -32.55 -28.67
CA LEU A 812 12.00 -31.83 -29.90
C LEU A 812 10.89 -30.82 -30.25
N ALA A 813 9.63 -31.27 -30.23
CA ALA A 813 8.48 -30.40 -30.47
C ALA A 813 8.35 -29.27 -29.43
N ALA A 814 8.67 -29.55 -28.16
CA ALA A 814 8.66 -28.55 -27.11
C ALA A 814 9.81 -27.52 -27.28
N PHE A 815 11.00 -27.94 -27.72
CA PHE A 815 12.17 -27.07 -27.83
C PHE A 815 12.26 -26.34 -29.16
N ALA A 816 11.47 -26.71 -30.17
CA ALA A 816 11.41 -26.02 -31.45
C ALA A 816 11.19 -24.49 -31.30
N GLY A 817 12.19 -23.72 -31.75
CA GLY A 817 12.21 -22.25 -31.70
C GLY A 817 12.52 -21.65 -30.32
N CYS A 818 12.89 -22.47 -29.33
CA CYS A 818 13.31 -21.99 -28.01
C CYS A 818 14.78 -21.55 -28.06
N HIS A 819 15.07 -20.36 -27.54
CA HIS A 819 16.43 -19.85 -27.37
C HIS A 819 17.14 -20.50 -26.16
N GLY A 820 16.37 -20.88 -25.13
CA GLY A 820 16.90 -21.46 -23.90
C GLY A 820 16.00 -22.54 -23.32
N VAL A 821 16.59 -23.49 -22.59
CA VAL A 821 15.87 -24.54 -21.87
C VAL A 821 16.28 -24.54 -20.40
N PHE A 822 15.29 -24.57 -19.50
CA PHE A 822 15.46 -24.73 -18.06
C PHE A 822 15.04 -26.16 -17.68
N HIS A 823 16.02 -27.00 -17.41
CA HIS A 823 15.79 -28.40 -17.07
C HIS A 823 15.67 -28.60 -15.55
N VAL A 824 14.42 -28.58 -15.05
CA VAL A 824 14.10 -28.73 -13.62
C VAL A 824 13.47 -30.10 -13.32
N ALA A 825 12.98 -30.81 -14.34
CA ALA A 825 12.27 -32.08 -14.18
C ALA A 825 13.17 -33.18 -13.60
N CYS A 826 12.82 -33.66 -12.41
CA CYS A 826 13.41 -34.84 -11.78
C CYS A 826 12.44 -35.38 -10.72
N PRO A 827 12.20 -36.69 -10.62
CA PRO A 827 11.52 -37.28 -9.49
C PRO A 827 12.35 -37.07 -8.22
N LEU A 828 11.70 -36.94 -7.07
CA LEU A 828 12.37 -36.68 -5.79
C LEU A 828 12.27 -37.87 -4.82
N SER A 829 11.68 -39.00 -5.23
CA SER A 829 11.45 -40.16 -4.36
C SER A 829 12.51 -41.24 -4.58
N ASN A 830 13.22 -41.61 -3.50
CA ASN A 830 14.17 -42.75 -3.46
C ASN A 830 13.52 -44.10 -3.73
N ARG A 831 12.18 -44.17 -3.70
CA ARG A 831 11.40 -45.39 -3.93
C ARG A 831 10.77 -45.43 -5.32
N ASP A 832 11.00 -44.39 -6.12
CA ASP A 832 10.49 -44.35 -7.49
C ASP A 832 11.34 -45.28 -8.36
N PRO A 833 10.77 -46.37 -8.91
CA PRO A 833 11.51 -47.29 -9.77
C PRO A 833 12.02 -46.60 -11.05
N GLU A 834 11.42 -45.49 -11.45
CA GLU A 834 11.80 -44.74 -12.65
C GLU A 834 12.81 -43.61 -12.34
N LEU A 835 13.24 -43.43 -11.08
CA LEU A 835 14.11 -42.32 -10.66
C LEU A 835 15.35 -42.19 -11.56
N MET A 836 16.04 -43.30 -11.81
CA MET A 836 17.26 -43.30 -12.62
C MET A 836 16.97 -42.99 -14.09
N ALA A 837 15.94 -43.62 -14.68
CA ALA A 837 15.57 -43.38 -16.06
C ALA A 837 15.19 -41.91 -16.28
N VAL A 838 14.31 -41.35 -15.43
CA VAL A 838 13.84 -39.97 -15.59
C VAL A 838 14.95 -38.97 -15.27
N ALA A 839 15.78 -39.21 -14.25
CA ALA A 839 16.83 -38.28 -13.85
C ALA A 839 18.05 -38.33 -14.77
N VAL A 840 18.46 -39.51 -15.27
CA VAL A 840 19.68 -39.64 -16.09
C VAL A 840 19.33 -39.67 -17.57
N ASP A 841 18.51 -40.64 -18.01
CA ASP A 841 18.17 -40.78 -19.43
C ASP A 841 17.28 -39.61 -19.89
N GLY A 842 16.35 -39.16 -19.04
CA GLY A 842 15.56 -37.96 -19.27
C GLY A 842 16.43 -36.70 -19.40
N THR A 843 17.49 -36.56 -18.60
CA THR A 843 18.45 -35.46 -18.75
C THR A 843 19.26 -35.60 -20.04
N ARG A 844 19.74 -36.79 -20.40
CA ARG A 844 20.42 -37.02 -21.70
C ARG A 844 19.51 -36.67 -22.88
N ASN A 845 18.23 -37.04 -22.82
CA ASN A 845 17.24 -36.69 -23.83
C ASN A 845 17.04 -35.18 -23.94
N VAL A 846 16.93 -34.49 -22.80
CA VAL A 846 16.80 -33.01 -22.80
C VAL A 846 18.03 -32.34 -23.39
N MET A 847 19.24 -32.78 -23.03
CA MET A 847 20.47 -32.21 -23.60
C MET A 847 20.57 -32.44 -25.11
N ASN A 848 20.30 -33.67 -25.56
CA ASN A 848 20.36 -34.03 -26.97
C ASN A 848 19.25 -33.34 -27.79
N ALA A 849 18.02 -33.28 -27.29
CA ALA A 849 16.93 -32.57 -27.96
C ALA A 849 17.18 -31.05 -28.02
N ALA A 850 17.78 -30.47 -26.97
CA ALA A 850 18.17 -29.07 -26.98
C ALA A 850 19.23 -28.79 -28.04
N ALA A 851 20.25 -29.65 -28.15
CA ALA A 851 21.28 -29.55 -29.18
C ALA A 851 20.68 -29.72 -30.60
N ASP A 852 19.83 -30.72 -30.82
CA ASP A 852 19.19 -30.99 -32.12
C ASP A 852 18.30 -29.83 -32.58
N MET A 853 17.65 -29.12 -31.65
CA MET A 853 16.79 -27.97 -31.94
C MET A 853 17.54 -26.63 -31.96
N GLY A 854 18.86 -26.63 -31.81
CA GLY A 854 19.68 -25.43 -31.83
C GLY A 854 19.42 -24.48 -30.65
N VAL A 855 19.02 -25.02 -29.50
CA VAL A 855 18.90 -24.24 -28.26
C VAL A 855 20.28 -23.73 -27.90
N ARG A 856 20.39 -22.43 -27.59
CA ARG A 856 21.68 -21.81 -27.28
C ARG A 856 22.24 -22.29 -25.95
N ARG A 857 21.40 -22.29 -24.91
CA ARG A 857 21.80 -22.55 -23.53
C ARG A 857 20.78 -23.39 -22.78
N VAL A 858 21.30 -24.35 -22.01
CA VAL A 858 20.53 -25.10 -21.02
C VAL A 858 20.94 -24.67 -19.62
N VAL A 859 19.94 -24.35 -18.79
CA VAL A 859 20.12 -24.19 -17.34
C VAL A 859 19.57 -25.43 -16.66
N PHE A 860 20.46 -26.22 -16.07
CA PHE A 860 20.12 -27.48 -15.39
C PHE A 860 20.00 -27.28 -13.88
N THR A 861 18.93 -27.81 -13.29
CA THR A 861 18.76 -27.85 -11.83
C THR A 861 19.33 -29.14 -11.26
N SER A 862 20.52 -29.06 -10.66
CA SER A 862 21.10 -30.17 -9.91
C SER A 862 20.60 -30.18 -8.45
N SER A 863 21.42 -30.64 -7.50
CA SER A 863 21.15 -30.64 -6.07
C SER A 863 22.47 -30.63 -5.31
N TYR A 864 22.51 -30.00 -4.13
CA TYR A 864 23.68 -30.10 -3.24
C TYR A 864 24.04 -31.55 -2.86
N GLY A 865 23.11 -32.50 -3.07
CA GLY A 865 23.36 -33.95 -3.03
C GLY A 865 24.43 -34.44 -4.01
N ALA A 866 24.71 -33.70 -5.08
CA ALA A 866 25.81 -33.95 -6.02
C ALA A 866 27.14 -33.32 -5.58
N VAL A 867 27.16 -32.58 -4.46
CA VAL A 867 28.35 -31.87 -3.95
C VAL A 867 28.90 -32.50 -2.68
N HIS A 868 28.04 -32.79 -1.68
CA HIS A 868 28.47 -33.01 -0.30
C HIS A 868 28.71 -34.47 0.13
N MET A 869 28.17 -35.47 -0.60
CA MET A 869 28.19 -36.87 -0.18
C MET A 869 29.50 -37.56 -0.58
N ASN A 870 30.59 -37.25 0.12
CA ASN A 870 31.90 -37.85 -0.11
C ASN A 870 32.52 -38.34 1.21
N PRO A 871 32.77 -39.65 1.39
CA PRO A 871 33.24 -40.20 2.66
C PRO A 871 34.68 -39.80 3.00
N ASN A 872 35.46 -39.36 2.01
CA ASN A 872 36.86 -38.97 2.17
C ASN A 872 37.03 -37.46 2.42
N ARG A 873 35.93 -36.70 2.54
CA ARG A 873 36.01 -35.25 2.72
C ARG A 873 36.16 -34.86 4.18
N SER A 874 37.08 -33.93 4.45
CA SER A 874 37.24 -33.33 5.77
C SER A 874 35.96 -32.59 6.20
N PRO A 875 35.50 -32.77 7.46
CA PRO A 875 34.40 -31.99 8.03
C PRO A 875 34.64 -30.47 8.07
N ASP A 876 35.90 -30.03 7.99
CA ASP A 876 36.30 -28.62 8.04
C ASP A 876 36.49 -27.99 6.65
N ALA A 877 36.30 -28.75 5.58
CA ALA A 877 36.42 -28.23 4.22
C ALA A 877 35.28 -27.25 3.91
N VAL A 878 35.61 -26.15 3.24
CA VAL A 878 34.63 -25.29 2.57
C VAL A 878 34.29 -25.91 1.23
N LEU A 879 33.01 -26.19 1.00
CA LEU A 879 32.53 -26.81 -0.23
C LEU A 879 32.19 -25.72 -1.26
N ASP A 880 32.75 -25.83 -2.45
CA ASP A 880 32.52 -24.92 -3.57
C ASP A 880 32.05 -25.69 -4.82
N GLU A 881 31.95 -24.99 -5.94
CA GLU A 881 31.53 -25.55 -7.22
C GLU A 881 32.44 -26.66 -7.77
N SER A 882 33.68 -26.80 -7.30
CA SER A 882 34.61 -27.87 -7.72
C SER A 882 34.31 -29.21 -7.04
N CYS A 883 33.55 -29.19 -5.95
CA CYS A 883 33.35 -30.34 -5.08
C CYS A 883 32.29 -31.32 -5.62
N TRP A 884 32.63 -32.61 -5.72
CA TRP A 884 31.69 -33.66 -6.15
C TRP A 884 31.39 -34.69 -5.05
N SER A 885 30.18 -35.24 -5.11
CA SER A 885 29.81 -36.41 -4.32
C SER A 885 30.35 -37.69 -4.96
N ASP A 886 30.70 -38.66 -4.14
CA ASP A 886 31.22 -39.95 -4.59
C ASP A 886 30.05 -40.84 -5.09
N PRO A 887 30.00 -41.22 -6.37
CA PRO A 887 28.85 -41.96 -6.91
C PRO A 887 28.62 -43.31 -6.23
N GLU A 888 29.68 -44.03 -5.84
CA GLU A 888 29.57 -45.33 -5.19
C GLU A 888 28.97 -45.19 -3.79
N PHE A 889 29.48 -44.25 -3.01
CA PHE A 889 28.96 -43.93 -1.69
C PHE A 889 27.51 -43.44 -1.74
N CYS A 890 27.18 -42.58 -2.69
CA CYS A 890 25.81 -42.15 -2.93
C CYS A 890 24.90 -43.34 -3.25
N ARG A 891 25.31 -44.26 -4.14
CA ARG A 891 24.49 -45.43 -4.52
C ARG A 891 24.14 -46.29 -3.30
N GLN A 892 25.06 -46.40 -2.35
CA GLN A 892 24.88 -47.17 -1.13
C GLN A 892 24.06 -46.45 -0.06
N LYS A 893 24.14 -45.11 0.03
CA LYS A 893 23.57 -44.32 1.13
C LYS A 893 22.28 -43.58 0.77
N ASP A 894 22.20 -43.00 -0.42
CA ASP A 894 21.08 -42.18 -0.85
C ASP A 894 20.94 -42.18 -2.38
N MET A 895 19.96 -42.95 -2.87
CA MET A 895 19.69 -43.10 -4.30
C MET A 895 19.34 -41.79 -5.02
N TYR A 896 18.76 -40.80 -4.33
CA TYR A 896 18.49 -39.49 -4.94
C TYR A 896 19.78 -38.70 -5.14
N CYS A 897 20.69 -38.73 -4.16
CA CYS A 897 22.01 -38.13 -4.33
C CYS A 897 22.77 -38.80 -5.46
N TYR A 898 22.68 -40.14 -5.58
CA TYR A 898 23.27 -40.88 -6.70
C TYR A 898 22.68 -40.43 -8.04
N ALA A 899 21.35 -40.42 -8.16
CA ALA A 899 20.66 -40.01 -9.38
C ALA A 899 21.01 -38.57 -9.79
N LYS A 900 21.06 -37.62 -8.84
CA LYS A 900 21.44 -36.23 -9.12
C LYS A 900 22.91 -36.08 -9.51
N THR A 901 23.84 -36.82 -8.89
CA THR A 901 25.24 -36.84 -9.31
C THR A 901 25.37 -37.37 -10.74
N MET A 902 24.74 -38.51 -11.04
CA MET A 902 24.80 -39.10 -12.38
C MET A 902 24.12 -38.25 -13.45
N ALA A 903 23.00 -37.60 -13.12
CA ALA A 903 22.30 -36.69 -14.02
C ALA A 903 23.14 -35.44 -14.34
N GLU A 904 23.82 -34.87 -13.34
CA GLU A 904 24.70 -33.72 -13.56
C GLU A 904 25.93 -34.09 -14.39
N MET A 905 26.53 -35.26 -14.14
CA MET A 905 27.61 -35.79 -14.96
C MET A 905 27.15 -36.02 -16.41
N ALA A 906 25.98 -36.64 -16.61
CA ALA A 906 25.40 -36.86 -17.94
C ALA A 906 25.09 -35.54 -18.66
N ALA A 907 24.53 -34.55 -17.96
CA ALA A 907 24.26 -33.24 -18.54
C ALA A 907 25.55 -32.57 -19.03
N THR A 908 26.61 -32.63 -18.22
CA THR A 908 27.92 -32.04 -18.53
C THR A 908 28.58 -32.76 -19.71
N GLU A 909 28.59 -34.09 -19.68
CA GLU A 909 29.14 -34.94 -20.75
C GLU A 909 28.44 -34.69 -22.09
N GLU A 910 27.11 -34.68 -22.12
CA GLU A 910 26.35 -34.46 -23.36
C GLU A 910 26.49 -33.01 -23.85
N ALA A 911 26.55 -32.02 -22.93
CA ALA A 911 26.80 -30.63 -23.31
C ALA A 911 28.17 -30.46 -23.99
N GLU A 912 29.22 -31.06 -23.43
CA GLU A 912 30.58 -31.02 -23.98
C GLU A 912 30.64 -31.72 -25.35
N LYS A 913 30.09 -32.94 -25.46
CA LYS A 913 30.07 -33.70 -26.72
C LYS A 913 29.36 -32.94 -27.85
N ARG A 914 28.29 -32.21 -27.53
CA ARG A 914 27.42 -31.54 -28.50
C ARG A 914 27.73 -30.04 -28.66
N GLY A 915 28.67 -29.49 -27.90
CA GLY A 915 29.01 -28.06 -27.91
C GLY A 915 27.90 -27.14 -27.40
N LEU A 916 27.05 -27.62 -26.50
CA LEU A 916 25.89 -26.89 -25.97
C LEU A 916 26.27 -26.09 -24.71
N GLU A 917 25.88 -24.81 -24.61
CA GLU A 917 26.17 -24.01 -23.41
C GLU A 917 25.37 -24.54 -22.20
N LEU A 918 26.07 -24.91 -21.13
CA LEU A 918 25.46 -25.42 -19.90
C LEU A 918 25.80 -24.56 -18.68
N ALA A 919 24.78 -24.16 -17.95
CA ALA A 919 24.89 -23.63 -16.60
C ALA A 919 24.12 -24.54 -15.63
N VAL A 920 24.72 -24.86 -14.48
CA VAL A 920 24.13 -25.75 -13.49
C VAL A 920 23.85 -24.98 -12.20
N VAL A 921 22.59 -24.88 -11.80
CA VAL A 921 22.20 -24.35 -10.50
C VAL A 921 22.07 -25.51 -9.51
N VAL A 922 22.75 -25.40 -8.38
CA VAL A 922 22.85 -26.47 -7.37
C VAL A 922 22.14 -26.03 -6.08
N PRO A 923 20.81 -26.18 -6.00
CA PRO A 923 20.05 -25.78 -4.81
C PRO A 923 20.21 -26.77 -3.65
N SER A 924 20.14 -26.24 -2.43
CA SER A 924 19.89 -27.04 -1.22
C SER A 924 18.41 -27.31 -1.01
N MET A 925 18.03 -27.91 0.13
CA MET A 925 16.64 -28.23 0.41
C MET A 925 15.78 -26.97 0.38
N THR A 926 14.94 -26.87 -0.63
CA THR A 926 14.27 -25.63 -0.96
C THR A 926 13.07 -25.38 -0.04
N MET A 927 12.99 -24.19 0.55
CA MET A 927 11.93 -23.71 1.44
C MET A 927 11.22 -22.50 0.85
N GLY A 928 10.03 -22.18 1.33
CA GLY A 928 9.26 -21.02 0.90
C GLY A 928 7.82 -21.35 0.48
N PRO A 929 7.07 -20.35 0.00
CA PRO A 929 5.66 -20.51 -0.33
C PRO A 929 5.46 -21.39 -1.58
N MET A 930 4.51 -22.33 -1.50
CA MET A 930 4.12 -23.19 -2.62
C MET A 930 3.11 -22.51 -3.53
N LEU A 931 3.33 -22.58 -4.84
CA LEU A 931 2.35 -22.16 -5.86
C LEU A 931 1.37 -23.30 -6.17
N GLN A 932 1.86 -24.53 -6.11
CA GLN A 932 1.08 -25.74 -6.27
C GLN A 932 0.23 -26.04 -5.02
N ARG A 933 -0.91 -26.70 -5.22
CA ARG A 933 -1.81 -27.10 -4.13
C ARG A 933 -1.28 -28.27 -3.30
N ALA A 934 -0.58 -29.22 -3.92
CA ALA A 934 -0.08 -30.42 -3.23
C ALA A 934 1.21 -30.14 -2.45
N LEU A 935 1.37 -30.77 -1.28
CA LEU A 935 2.61 -30.71 -0.52
C LEU A 935 3.76 -31.32 -1.32
N ASN A 936 4.90 -30.61 -1.35
CA ASN A 936 6.16 -31.15 -1.83
C ASN A 936 6.95 -31.78 -0.66
N LEU A 937 8.01 -32.52 -0.96
CA LEU A 937 8.81 -33.22 0.05
C LEU A 937 9.47 -32.28 1.07
N SER A 938 10.02 -31.14 0.63
CA SER A 938 10.65 -30.16 1.54
C SER A 938 9.63 -29.57 2.51
N SER A 939 8.46 -29.20 2.02
CA SER A 939 7.36 -28.71 2.87
C SER A 939 6.81 -29.81 3.78
N THR A 940 6.72 -31.06 3.31
CA THR A 940 6.32 -32.22 4.11
C THR A 940 7.31 -32.47 5.25
N HIS A 941 8.61 -32.32 5.01
CA HIS A 941 9.63 -32.45 6.04
C HIS A 941 9.42 -31.47 7.21
N VAL A 942 9.07 -30.21 6.92
CA VAL A 942 8.72 -29.22 7.94
C VAL A 942 7.37 -29.53 8.60
N ALA A 943 6.35 -29.87 7.80
CA ALA A 943 5.01 -30.20 8.30
C ALA A 943 5.02 -31.38 9.28
N ASN A 944 5.85 -32.40 9.03
CA ASN A 944 5.97 -33.57 9.91
C ASN A 944 6.47 -33.23 11.32
N TYR A 945 7.29 -32.19 11.48
CA TYR A 945 7.68 -31.72 12.81
C TYR A 945 6.59 -30.88 13.47
N LEU A 946 5.91 -30.02 12.71
CA LEU A 946 4.85 -29.15 13.24
C LEU A 946 3.58 -29.93 13.64
N THR A 947 3.28 -31.02 12.94
CA THR A 947 2.15 -31.92 13.25
C THR A 947 2.46 -32.93 14.36
N GLY A 948 3.70 -32.99 14.84
CA GLY A 948 4.14 -34.01 15.79
C GLY A 948 4.26 -35.42 15.19
N ALA A 949 4.10 -35.59 13.87
CA ALA A 949 4.29 -36.88 13.19
C ALA A 949 5.72 -37.42 13.38
N LYS A 950 6.71 -36.53 13.52
CA LYS A 950 8.07 -36.85 14.00
C LYS A 950 8.21 -36.47 15.48
N LYS A 951 8.35 -37.49 16.32
CA LYS A 951 8.53 -37.34 17.79
C LYS A 951 9.97 -37.13 18.22
N SER A 952 10.92 -37.27 17.29
CA SER A 952 12.35 -37.08 17.52
C SER A 952 13.03 -36.65 16.22
N TYR A 953 14.31 -36.28 16.30
CA TYR A 953 15.08 -35.83 15.16
C TYR A 953 16.49 -36.43 15.13
N PRO A 954 17.06 -36.66 13.93
CA PRO A 954 18.40 -37.21 13.80
C PRO A 954 19.48 -36.16 14.10
N ASN A 955 20.64 -36.59 14.62
CA ASN A 955 21.84 -35.77 14.73
C ASN A 955 22.45 -35.54 13.33
N ALA A 956 21.84 -34.64 12.57
CA ALA A 956 22.16 -34.42 11.17
C ALA A 956 22.10 -32.93 10.81
N VAL A 957 22.97 -32.55 9.87
CA VAL A 957 23.00 -31.21 9.27
C VAL A 957 22.28 -31.26 7.93
N ALA A 958 21.57 -30.17 7.60
CA ALA A 958 21.07 -29.97 6.25
C ALA A 958 21.23 -28.51 5.82
N ALA A 959 21.27 -28.32 4.52
CA ALA A 959 21.31 -27.02 3.88
C ALA A 959 19.92 -26.62 3.37
N TYR A 960 19.61 -25.32 3.37
CA TYR A 960 18.33 -24.75 2.99
C TYR A 960 18.49 -23.51 2.11
N VAL A 961 17.52 -23.25 1.24
CA VAL A 961 17.49 -22.07 0.36
C VAL A 961 16.04 -21.70 0.05
N ASP A 962 15.75 -20.41 -0.18
CA ASP A 962 14.41 -19.98 -0.58
C ASP A 962 14.12 -20.31 -2.05
N VAL A 963 12.93 -20.81 -2.35
CA VAL A 963 12.49 -21.15 -3.72
C VAL A 963 12.54 -19.96 -4.67
N ARG A 964 12.31 -18.75 -4.16
CA ARG A 964 12.40 -17.51 -4.94
C ARG A 964 13.85 -17.23 -5.34
N ASP A 965 14.80 -17.53 -4.47
CA ASP A 965 16.23 -17.32 -4.74
C ASP A 965 16.74 -18.32 -5.75
N VAL A 966 16.28 -19.59 -5.66
CA VAL A 966 16.57 -20.61 -6.66
C VAL A 966 16.07 -20.16 -8.04
N ALA A 967 14.84 -19.64 -8.13
CA ALA A 967 14.30 -19.14 -9.40
C ALA A 967 15.08 -17.95 -9.96
N ARG A 968 15.44 -16.98 -9.10
CA ARG A 968 16.32 -15.85 -9.49
C ARG A 968 17.68 -16.33 -9.98
N ALA A 969 18.28 -17.32 -9.30
CA ALA A 969 19.56 -17.90 -9.71
C ALA A 969 19.49 -18.49 -11.13
N HIS A 970 18.41 -19.20 -11.46
CA HIS A 970 18.21 -19.74 -12.82
C HIS A 970 18.18 -18.64 -13.88
N ALA A 971 17.43 -17.55 -13.63
CA ALA A 971 17.37 -16.44 -14.56
C ALA A 971 18.72 -15.72 -14.71
N LEU A 972 19.43 -15.49 -13.60
CA LEU A 972 20.74 -14.81 -13.61
C LEU A 972 21.80 -15.59 -14.41
N VAL A 973 21.91 -16.91 -14.20
CA VAL A 973 22.88 -17.73 -14.95
C VAL A 973 22.49 -17.91 -16.42
N TYR A 974 21.21 -17.76 -16.76
CA TYR A 974 20.76 -17.76 -18.14
C TYR A 974 21.11 -16.46 -18.87
N GLU A 975 20.87 -15.31 -18.23
CA GLU A 975 21.04 -13.99 -18.84
C GLU A 975 22.50 -13.56 -19.00
N ARG A 976 23.40 -14.10 -18.18
CA ARG A 976 24.83 -13.76 -18.20
C ARG A 976 25.57 -14.58 -19.23
N HIS A 977 26.00 -13.97 -20.33
CA HIS A 977 26.72 -14.66 -21.41
C HIS A 977 27.98 -15.40 -20.94
N ASP A 978 28.67 -14.89 -19.92
CA ASP A 978 29.87 -15.49 -19.32
C ASP A 978 29.57 -16.59 -18.29
N ALA A 979 28.31 -16.78 -17.90
CA ALA A 979 27.94 -17.80 -16.93
C ALA A 979 28.05 -19.22 -17.51
N ARG A 980 28.85 -20.06 -16.86
CA ARG A 980 29.13 -21.45 -17.26
C ARG A 980 29.50 -22.33 -16.07
N GLY A 981 29.17 -23.61 -16.17
CA GLY A 981 29.42 -24.59 -15.12
C GLY A 981 28.50 -24.42 -13.92
N ARG A 982 28.97 -24.84 -12.74
CA ARG A 982 28.14 -24.98 -11.53
C ARG A 982 28.02 -23.67 -10.76
N TYR A 983 26.90 -23.52 -10.05
CA TYR A 983 26.57 -22.39 -9.19
C TYR A 983 25.86 -22.90 -7.94
N LEU A 984 26.54 -22.86 -6.79
CA LEU A 984 25.96 -23.30 -5.53
C LEU A 984 24.90 -22.30 -5.05
N CYS A 985 23.68 -22.78 -4.81
CA CYS A 985 22.54 -22.00 -4.35
C CYS A 985 22.11 -22.46 -2.95
N ILE A 986 22.92 -22.09 -1.95
CA ILE A 986 22.88 -22.61 -0.58
C ILE A 986 22.70 -21.45 0.41
N GLY A 987 21.47 -21.19 0.87
CA GLY A 987 21.18 -20.02 1.72
C GLY A 987 21.64 -20.15 3.17
N ALA A 988 21.40 -21.29 3.82
CA ALA A 988 21.78 -21.53 5.21
C ALA A 988 22.08 -23.02 5.46
N VAL A 989 23.02 -23.32 6.35
CA VAL A 989 23.39 -24.69 6.73
C VAL A 989 23.31 -24.81 8.24
N LEU A 990 22.48 -25.73 8.72
CA LEU A 990 22.13 -25.79 10.13
C LEU A 990 22.01 -27.24 10.61
N HIS A 991 22.35 -27.43 11.88
CA HIS A 991 22.01 -28.66 12.59
C HIS A 991 20.49 -28.78 12.76
N ARG A 992 19.98 -30.00 12.78
CA ARG A 992 18.52 -30.26 12.92
C ARG A 992 17.91 -29.59 14.16
N ALA A 993 18.63 -29.59 15.28
CA ALA A 993 18.20 -28.93 16.51
C ALA A 993 17.98 -27.42 16.32
N GLN A 994 18.86 -26.74 15.57
CA GLN A 994 18.75 -25.30 15.31
C GLN A 994 17.55 -24.99 14.40
N LEU A 995 17.26 -25.86 13.42
CA LEU A 995 16.04 -25.74 12.61
C LEU A 995 14.79 -25.82 13.50
N LEU A 996 14.71 -26.83 14.37
CA LEU A 996 13.55 -27.02 15.23
C LEU A 996 13.41 -25.91 16.26
N GLN A 997 14.52 -25.39 16.80
CA GLN A 997 14.49 -24.20 17.65
C GLN A 997 13.90 -23.00 16.90
N MET A 998 14.32 -22.77 15.65
CA MET A 998 13.73 -21.71 14.83
C MET A 998 12.23 -21.90 14.59
N LEU A 999 11.77 -23.14 14.40
CA LEU A 999 10.35 -23.45 14.24
C LEU A 999 9.58 -23.24 15.56
N MET A 1000 10.15 -23.59 16.71
CA MET A 1000 9.55 -23.33 18.03
C MET A 1000 9.46 -21.83 18.30
N ASP A 1001 10.49 -21.05 17.97
CA ASP A 1001 10.49 -19.60 18.16
C ASP A 1001 9.51 -18.89 17.23
N LEU A 1002 9.34 -19.39 15.99
CA LEU A 1002 8.41 -18.83 15.01
C LEU A 1002 6.97 -19.26 15.27
N PHE A 1003 6.78 -20.49 15.75
CA PHE A 1003 5.47 -21.12 15.89
C PHE A 1003 5.34 -21.87 17.23
N PRO A 1004 5.36 -21.15 18.36
CA PRO A 1004 5.32 -21.75 19.70
C PRO A 1004 4.03 -22.53 19.98
N GLN A 1005 2.98 -22.31 19.17
CA GLN A 1005 1.71 -23.03 19.26
C GLN A 1005 1.80 -24.52 18.87
N TYR A 1006 2.83 -24.95 18.15
CA TYR A 1006 2.98 -26.35 17.76
C TYR A 1006 3.87 -27.10 18.75
N THR A 1007 3.44 -28.30 19.14
CA THR A 1007 4.27 -29.21 19.93
C THR A 1007 5.33 -29.87 19.06
N ILE A 1008 6.50 -29.23 18.98
CA ILE A 1008 7.64 -29.70 18.18
C ILE A 1008 8.57 -30.56 19.04
N ALA A 1009 9.05 -31.67 18.48
CA ALA A 1009 9.98 -32.56 19.16
C ALA A 1009 11.32 -31.88 19.52
N SER A 1010 11.73 -31.98 20.78
CA SER A 1010 13.04 -31.51 21.27
C SER A 1010 14.08 -32.62 21.45
N LYS A 1011 13.68 -33.88 21.23
CA LYS A 1011 14.53 -35.06 21.49
C LYS A 1011 15.35 -35.48 20.26
N CYS A 1012 16.66 -35.54 20.44
CA CYS A 1012 17.60 -36.13 19.47
C CYS A 1012 17.58 -37.67 19.54
N ASP A 1013 17.63 -38.35 18.39
CA ASP A 1013 17.68 -39.82 18.27
C ASP A 1013 19.00 -40.39 18.81
N ASP A 1014 20.10 -39.67 18.62
CA ASP A 1014 21.44 -40.07 19.06
C ASP A 1014 21.69 -39.61 20.50
N LYS A 1015 21.30 -40.46 21.46
CA LYS A 1015 21.40 -40.26 22.92
C LYS A 1015 22.79 -39.73 23.38
N GLY A 1016 22.98 -38.41 23.41
CA GLY A 1016 24.16 -37.76 24.01
C GLY A 1016 25.42 -37.74 23.15
N LYS A 1017 25.37 -38.11 21.86
CA LYS A 1017 26.51 -37.93 20.96
C LYS A 1017 26.75 -36.45 20.65
N PRO A 1018 28.01 -36.01 20.42
CA PRO A 1018 28.30 -34.65 19.99
C PRO A 1018 27.51 -34.27 18.72
N MET A 1019 27.03 -33.03 18.65
CA MET A 1019 26.31 -32.54 17.48
C MET A 1019 27.20 -32.57 16.24
N VAL A 1020 26.68 -33.08 15.12
CA VAL A 1020 27.40 -33.06 13.85
C VAL A 1020 27.66 -31.61 13.43
N LYS A 1021 28.92 -31.30 13.13
CA LYS A 1021 29.35 -29.97 12.71
C LYS A 1021 28.76 -29.62 11.33
N PRO A 1022 28.19 -28.42 11.14
CA PRO A 1022 27.76 -27.97 9.83
C PRO A 1022 28.92 -27.76 8.85
N TYR A 1023 28.77 -28.24 7.62
CA TYR A 1023 29.66 -27.89 6.51
C TYR A 1023 29.49 -26.41 6.12
N GLU A 1024 30.58 -25.78 5.71
CA GLU A 1024 30.55 -24.46 5.09
C GLU A 1024 30.50 -24.59 3.57
N PHE A 1025 29.69 -23.74 2.91
CA PHE A 1025 29.57 -23.71 1.45
C PHE A 1025 29.86 -22.31 0.93
N SER A 1026 30.65 -22.21 -0.13
CA SER A 1026 30.85 -20.97 -0.87
C SER A 1026 29.68 -20.73 -1.82
N ASN A 1027 29.06 -19.55 -1.74
CA ASN A 1027 28.07 -19.09 -2.71
C ASN A 1027 28.60 -17.90 -3.53
N GLN A 1028 29.92 -17.71 -3.57
CA GLN A 1028 30.53 -16.48 -4.07
C GLN A 1028 30.14 -16.23 -5.53
N ARG A 1029 30.15 -17.26 -6.38
CA ARG A 1029 29.81 -17.12 -7.80
C ARG A 1029 28.38 -16.59 -8.04
N LEU A 1030 27.39 -16.98 -7.23
CA LEU A 1030 26.04 -16.42 -7.35
C LEU A 1030 25.93 -15.01 -6.75
N LYS A 1031 26.65 -14.74 -5.66
CA LYS A 1031 26.72 -13.39 -5.09
C LYS A 1031 27.36 -12.40 -6.06
N ASP A 1032 28.38 -12.81 -6.79
CA ASP A 1032 29.04 -12.02 -7.85
C ASP A 1032 28.09 -11.70 -9.01
N LEU A 1033 27.07 -12.54 -9.24
CA LEU A 1033 25.98 -12.27 -10.18
C LEU A 1033 24.87 -11.37 -9.59
N GLY A 1034 25.03 -10.89 -8.35
CA GLY A 1034 24.07 -10.02 -7.66
C GLY A 1034 22.94 -10.76 -6.94
N LEU A 1035 23.06 -12.08 -6.71
CA LEU A 1035 22.04 -12.82 -5.96
C LEU A 1035 22.17 -12.59 -4.45
N GLU A 1036 21.15 -11.96 -3.86
CA GLU A 1036 20.97 -11.91 -2.41
C GLU A 1036 20.05 -13.02 -1.92
N PHE A 1037 20.50 -13.72 -0.88
CA PHE A 1037 19.76 -14.83 -0.27
C PHE A 1037 18.76 -14.33 0.77
N THR A 1038 17.53 -14.80 0.67
CA THR A 1038 16.45 -14.62 1.63
C THR A 1038 16.80 -15.33 2.95
N PRO A 1039 16.66 -14.67 4.11
CA PRO A 1039 16.91 -15.31 5.40
C PRO A 1039 16.01 -16.52 5.63
N LEU A 1040 16.59 -17.66 6.04
CA LEU A 1040 15.86 -18.92 6.23
C LEU A 1040 14.65 -18.78 7.17
N ARG A 1041 14.77 -17.96 8.23
CA ARG A 1041 13.67 -17.69 9.15
C ARG A 1041 12.42 -17.16 8.43
N LYS A 1042 12.61 -16.28 7.44
CA LYS A 1042 11.52 -15.76 6.59
C LYS A 1042 10.99 -16.86 5.66
N SER A 1043 11.85 -17.65 5.05
CA SER A 1043 11.45 -18.75 4.17
C SER A 1043 10.62 -19.81 4.89
N LEU A 1044 10.98 -20.17 6.13
CA LEU A 1044 10.23 -21.06 7.00
C LEU A 1044 8.87 -20.47 7.37
N TYR A 1045 8.86 -19.18 7.73
CA TYR A 1045 7.61 -18.50 8.06
C TYR A 1045 6.63 -18.52 6.87
N ASP A 1046 7.08 -18.05 5.71
CA ASP A 1046 6.26 -18.00 4.49
C ASP A 1046 5.77 -19.41 4.09
N ALA A 1047 6.61 -20.44 4.24
CA ALA A 1047 6.25 -21.82 3.95
C ALA A 1047 5.14 -22.34 4.87
N VAL A 1048 5.24 -22.11 6.19
CA VAL A 1048 4.25 -22.56 7.17
C VAL A 1048 2.94 -21.81 7.02
N MET A 1049 2.98 -20.48 6.84
CA MET A 1049 1.78 -19.69 6.55
C MET A 1049 1.10 -20.15 5.26
N CYS A 1050 1.87 -20.49 4.22
CA CYS A 1050 1.35 -21.07 2.99
C CYS A 1050 0.69 -22.44 3.23
N MET A 1051 1.31 -23.32 4.00
CA MET A 1051 0.74 -24.62 4.37
C MET A 1051 -0.57 -24.48 5.16
N GLN A 1052 -0.64 -23.56 6.12
CA GLN A 1052 -1.87 -23.26 6.87
C GLN A 1052 -3.00 -22.77 5.95
N ARG A 1053 -2.72 -21.79 5.07
CA ARG A 1053 -3.70 -21.27 4.10
C ARG A 1053 -4.23 -22.34 3.15
N ASN A 1054 -3.38 -23.29 2.78
CA ASN A 1054 -3.74 -24.39 1.89
C ASN A 1054 -4.39 -25.59 2.64
N GLY A 1055 -4.57 -25.49 3.96
CA GLY A 1055 -5.19 -26.52 4.79
C GLY A 1055 -4.30 -27.73 5.09
N HIS A 1056 -2.99 -27.63 4.85
CA HIS A 1056 -2.02 -28.70 5.11
C HIS A 1056 -1.52 -28.74 6.56
N LEU A 1057 -1.65 -27.62 7.27
CA LEU A 1057 -1.36 -27.52 8.69
C LEU A 1057 -2.56 -26.92 9.43
N PRO A 1058 -2.93 -27.46 10.60
CA PRO A 1058 -3.98 -26.88 11.41
C PRO A 1058 -3.54 -25.49 11.90
N VAL A 1059 -4.46 -24.52 11.89
CA VAL A 1059 -4.24 -23.23 12.56
C VAL A 1059 -4.46 -23.47 14.04
N VAL A 1060 -3.38 -23.73 14.77
CA VAL A 1060 -3.42 -23.88 16.23
C VAL A 1060 -3.37 -22.46 16.82
N LEU A 1061 -4.47 -22.04 17.43
CA LEU A 1061 -4.51 -20.79 18.18
C LEU A 1061 -3.80 -21.01 19.52
N PRO A 1062 -2.86 -20.14 19.92
CA PRO A 1062 -2.20 -20.24 21.21
C PRO A 1062 -3.16 -20.11 22.39
#